data_AF-A0AAN1WLJ2-F1
#
_entry.id   AF-A0AAN1WLJ2-F1
#
_cell.length_a   1.000
_cell.length_b   1.000
_cell.length_c   1.000
_cell.angle_alpha   90.00
_cell.angle_beta   90.00
_cell.angle_gamma   90.00
#
_symmetry.space_group_name_H-M   'P 1'
#
loop_
_entity.id
_entity.type
_entity.pdbx_description
1 polymer ?
#
loop_
_entity_poly.entity_id
_entity_poly.type
_entity_poly.pdbx_seq_one_letter_code
_entity_poly.pdbx_strand_id
1 'polypeptide(L)'
;MKTHPFTIIRAAGFKWLGLSTLSFLAACTGETVISSSEATSSMGMAPSSVASVPASSSLAAISSAAQASSSSATPVSEAFLRGQEVYDAQCAACHQDDGSGVSGVFPSVLVGDCKIAPDACRDVASLAGYVASAMPQPGKCTDLNGSSCATDVATYITQAFAPFVDETDSDGDGITGANDQCLNTPKEELSSINHLGCTNITATKSTVFAINAGGEAYTAQDGTLFIADDAKYYDGSLGASMGAPTHEVANTEDDTLYRKERWGKPLNYNIPLANGRYDVELHFAEVYFTEPGSRLMDIHIEGQKVLSGYDIFAKAGGKNVAKVETLKDISVTDNTLDIQFAGTTNNGSVVAIRVFGIINNDADNDGVIDSNEGKGCAGTAPNASVNAEGCSDAQRDLDGDGVLAPTDICPNTPASEVASVDAAGALAGCGMTAKNADADADGIADVIDNCPNTLTGTRVGATGCAGNFSLPSGAVASPQMRLTEMEYTNTVKKAFAVNTLPATTFLADNFGPFKIFTNNASDKTADFVTLVNSSHPLSASLAQQFAGQCNWNTNAKQCINQHLSNALAYLWREGSLSDADATAVAAVIQGAASRGASVEQALAAGIAFALIDDRAVYQMENGVNKTASGAQKLTAREFINRMSYLLINTAPDQALVNDHTDIVQDDNKIAAHADRLMSDAAYKETVWQFFAEWLGMPVITPESASIIPSPIQGDQCNSTAQCQTQFEGLAQSYDCKNSASNTSWCSCDGVRCDSLGGLSTEASMHEETRRMVEHIIDNDLPISELFTADYSFINSTLAEHYGVPAPVTDWARYDFPAGASRLGILTHANFLTANGKHGRDVNTIFRGKIVFERLFCEQMPPPPPAEQSVNLAGEIADRGTHPACKGCHQVVDPIGRMFDLYDDYGKKFDKANLFGGLYMDVDIADDYDSVVEFAQALPHSRAFNHCASRQLFRFAMGRDANESESASFLSIRDALENTGSIKASMRALVTSDAFKNVYAEAAPQACNVGE
;
A
#
# COMPACT_ATOMS: atom_id res chain seq x y z
N MET A 1 -22.97 -48.82 -24.13
CA MET A 1 -23.74 -49.78 -24.98
C MET A 1 -24.99 -50.23 -24.23
N LYS A 2 -26.19 -50.22 -24.86
CA LYS A 2 -27.48 -50.80 -24.37
C LYS A 2 -28.00 -50.20 -23.03
N THR A 3 -29.26 -49.81 -22.84
CA THR A 3 -30.48 -49.80 -23.71
C THR A 3 -31.48 -48.75 -23.16
N HIS A 4 -32.31 -48.14 -24.02
CA HIS A 4 -33.42 -47.22 -23.67
C HIS A 4 -34.68 -48.00 -23.17
N PRO A 5 -35.94 -47.45 -23.09
CA PRO A 5 -36.48 -46.06 -23.01
C PRO A 5 -37.65 -45.88 -21.96
N PHE A 6 -38.43 -44.76 -22.07
CA PHE A 6 -39.77 -44.45 -21.51
C PHE A 6 -39.89 -43.93 -20.04
N THR A 7 -40.95 -43.21 -19.59
CA THR A 7 -41.83 -42.14 -20.17
C THR A 7 -42.76 -41.56 -19.08
N ILE A 8 -43.23 -40.32 -19.26
CA ILE A 8 -44.17 -39.56 -18.41
C ILE A 8 -45.46 -40.31 -18.04
N ILE A 9 -45.89 -40.23 -16.77
CA ILE A 9 -47.28 -40.40 -16.32
C ILE A 9 -47.67 -39.29 -15.32
N ARG A 10 -48.89 -38.74 -15.46
CA ARG A 10 -49.54 -37.83 -14.49
C ARG A 10 -50.40 -38.63 -13.49
N ALA A 11 -50.41 -38.23 -12.22
CA ALA A 11 -51.62 -38.26 -11.37
C ALA A 11 -51.44 -37.40 -10.11
N ALA A 12 -52.53 -36.83 -9.59
CA ALA A 12 -52.60 -36.22 -8.25
C ALA A 12 -53.56 -37.02 -7.38
N GLY A 13 -53.37 -37.05 -6.05
CA GLY A 13 -54.26 -37.84 -5.16
C GLY A 13 -53.98 -37.70 -3.66
N PHE A 14 -54.75 -36.83 -3.00
CA PHE A 14 -54.91 -36.74 -1.54
C PHE A 14 -54.99 -38.09 -0.80
N LYS A 15 -54.41 -38.16 0.41
CA LYS A 15 -55.22 -38.38 1.64
C LYS A 15 -54.50 -38.09 2.98
N TRP A 16 -55.33 -37.90 4.01
CA TRP A 16 -54.99 -37.58 5.41
C TRP A 16 -54.94 -38.84 6.30
N LEU A 17 -54.17 -38.76 7.41
CA LEU A 17 -54.44 -39.21 8.80
C LEU A 17 -53.10 -39.27 9.57
N GLY A 18 -52.96 -38.86 10.84
CA GLY A 18 -53.87 -38.16 11.77
C GLY A 18 -53.54 -38.46 13.25
N LEU A 19 -53.82 -37.52 14.18
CA LEU A 19 -53.64 -37.61 15.66
C LEU A 19 -52.16 -37.66 16.14
N SER A 20 -51.77 -37.31 17.38
CA SER A 20 -52.21 -36.36 18.44
C SER A 20 -51.04 -36.26 19.48
N THR A 21 -51.01 -35.52 20.61
CA THR A 21 -51.99 -34.90 21.54
C THR A 21 -51.25 -33.93 22.51
N LEU A 22 -51.95 -33.41 23.53
CA LEU A 22 -51.48 -32.91 24.85
C LEU A 22 -51.08 -31.43 25.01
N SER A 23 -51.62 -30.85 26.09
CA SER A 23 -51.37 -29.53 26.65
C SER A 23 -50.90 -29.69 28.11
N PHE A 24 -50.37 -28.61 28.74
CA PHE A 24 -50.74 -28.15 30.11
C PHE A 24 -49.91 -26.92 30.54
N LEU A 25 -50.60 -25.91 31.09
CA LEU A 25 -50.20 -24.97 32.18
C LEU A 25 -48.82 -24.22 32.17
N ALA A 26 -48.65 -23.07 32.84
CA ALA A 26 -49.54 -22.25 33.65
C ALA A 26 -49.22 -20.74 33.49
N ALA A 27 -50.08 -19.88 34.03
CA ALA A 27 -49.86 -18.43 34.14
C ALA A 27 -50.17 -17.91 35.56
N CYS A 28 -49.55 -16.81 35.94
CA CYS A 28 -49.93 -15.85 37.00
C CYS A 28 -49.47 -14.46 36.50
N THR A 29 -50.35 -13.46 36.25
CA THR A 29 -50.99 -12.54 37.22
C THR A 29 -49.99 -11.82 38.14
N GLY A 30 -49.99 -10.49 38.30
CA GLY A 30 -50.90 -9.44 37.81
C GLY A 30 -51.04 -8.31 38.85
N GLU A 31 -51.70 -7.19 38.50
CA GLU A 31 -52.09 -6.06 39.39
C GLU A 31 -50.95 -5.15 39.96
N THR A 32 -51.16 -3.91 40.43
CA THR A 32 -51.98 -2.72 40.02
C THR A 32 -51.48 -1.41 40.74
N VAL A 33 -52.02 -0.22 40.37
CA VAL A 33 -51.98 1.10 41.10
C VAL A 33 -50.56 1.80 41.18
N ILE A 34 -50.29 3.10 41.48
CA ILE A 34 -51.06 4.30 41.96
C ILE A 34 -50.54 5.67 41.39
N SER A 35 -51.46 6.59 41.07
CA SER A 35 -51.48 8.09 41.20
C SER A 35 -50.33 9.07 40.81
N SER A 36 -50.72 10.11 40.05
CA SER A 36 -50.49 11.59 40.24
C SER A 36 -49.06 12.19 40.22
N SER A 37 -48.81 13.48 39.92
CA SER A 37 -49.63 14.70 39.71
C SER A 37 -49.01 15.58 38.57
N GLU A 38 -49.70 16.47 37.84
CA GLU A 38 -50.05 17.88 38.18
C GLU A 38 -48.92 18.70 38.89
N ALA A 39 -48.57 19.95 38.52
CA ALA A 39 -49.07 20.83 37.44
C ALA A 39 -48.18 22.09 37.12
N THR A 40 -48.25 22.57 35.86
CA THR A 40 -48.28 23.99 35.36
C THR A 40 -47.33 25.13 35.80
N SER A 41 -46.90 25.93 34.80
CA SER A 41 -46.76 27.42 34.79
C SER A 41 -45.58 28.10 35.56
N SER A 42 -45.07 29.29 35.21
CA SER A 42 -45.08 30.11 33.97
C SER A 42 -44.22 31.39 34.11
N MET A 43 -43.64 31.91 33.01
CA MET A 43 -43.33 33.34 32.70
C MET A 43 -42.61 34.24 33.76
N GLY A 44 -41.44 34.81 33.43
CA GLY A 44 -40.79 35.84 34.27
C GLY A 44 -39.63 36.62 33.62
N MET A 45 -39.90 37.85 33.17
CA MET A 45 -39.03 38.76 32.39
C MET A 45 -37.67 39.15 33.03
N ALA A 46 -36.68 39.48 32.17
CA ALA A 46 -35.43 40.21 32.47
C ALA A 46 -35.67 41.75 32.64
N PRO A 47 -34.69 42.69 32.70
CA PRO A 47 -33.20 42.59 32.65
C PRO A 47 -32.45 43.52 33.66
N SER A 48 -31.17 43.87 33.37
CA SER A 48 -30.35 45.03 33.85
C SER A 48 -29.21 44.71 34.86
N SER A 49 -28.04 45.38 34.91
CA SER A 49 -27.33 46.29 33.97
C SER A 49 -25.98 46.81 34.56
N VAL A 50 -25.00 47.18 33.71
CA VAL A 50 -23.76 47.99 34.00
C VAL A 50 -22.76 47.44 35.07
N ALA A 51 -21.47 47.83 35.20
CA ALA A 51 -20.64 48.82 34.49
C ALA A 51 -19.13 48.42 34.37
N SER A 52 -18.51 49.08 33.40
CA SER A 52 -17.16 49.07 32.86
C SER A 52 -16.04 49.82 33.64
N VAL A 53 -14.76 49.41 33.48
CA VAL A 53 -13.57 50.23 33.01
C VAL A 53 -12.93 51.29 33.97
N PRO A 54 -11.59 51.60 33.97
CA PRO A 54 -10.37 50.82 33.61
C PRO A 54 -9.03 51.17 34.39
N ALA A 55 -7.88 50.64 33.90
CA ALA A 55 -6.55 51.27 33.70
C ALA A 55 -5.53 51.66 34.85
N SER A 56 -4.38 50.96 34.81
CA SER A 56 -2.96 51.45 34.84
C SER A 56 -2.39 52.41 35.91
N SER A 57 -1.23 52.05 36.50
CA SER A 57 0.00 52.90 36.54
C SER A 57 1.25 52.21 37.12
N SER A 58 2.42 52.72 36.71
CA SER A 58 3.81 52.48 37.21
C SER A 58 4.14 53.32 38.47
N LEU A 59 5.14 53.08 39.33
CA LEU A 59 6.32 52.19 39.48
C LEU A 59 6.65 52.18 41.03
N ALA A 60 7.65 51.56 41.68
CA ALA A 60 8.93 50.94 41.30
C ALA A 60 9.31 49.77 42.27
N ALA A 61 10.60 49.38 42.36
CA ALA A 61 11.09 48.19 43.06
C ALA A 61 11.99 48.46 44.29
N ILE A 62 12.05 47.49 45.22
CA ILE A 62 13.28 47.05 45.92
C ILE A 62 13.25 45.50 46.07
N SER A 63 14.36 44.84 45.70
CA SER A 63 14.86 43.48 46.08
C SER A 63 13.99 42.64 47.05
N SER A 64 13.71 41.35 46.79
CA SER A 64 14.75 40.30 46.65
C SER A 64 14.35 38.97 45.98
N ALA A 65 15.33 38.36 45.28
CA ALA A 65 15.57 36.91 45.12
C ALA A 65 14.46 35.99 44.58
N ALA A 66 14.47 35.79 43.25
CA ALA A 66 14.26 34.48 42.61
C ALA A 66 15.03 34.47 41.27
N GLN A 67 15.89 33.47 41.04
CA GLN A 67 16.56 33.26 39.75
C GLN A 67 16.05 31.95 39.11
N ALA A 68 15.62 32.05 37.85
CA ALA A 68 15.38 30.92 36.97
C ALA A 68 15.62 31.40 35.52
N SER A 69 16.89 31.35 35.08
CA SER A 69 17.26 31.42 33.66
C SER A 69 16.83 30.10 33.00
N SER A 70 16.10 30.09 31.88
CA SER A 70 16.64 30.34 30.54
C SER A 70 17.96 29.59 30.27
N SER A 71 17.89 28.27 30.21
CA SER A 71 18.92 27.39 29.65
C SER A 71 18.55 27.03 28.20
N SER A 72 18.83 27.94 27.27
CA SER A 72 18.81 27.61 25.84
C SER A 72 19.96 26.65 25.54
N ALA A 73 19.67 25.47 24.98
CA ALA A 73 20.72 24.63 24.40
C ALA A 73 21.44 25.42 23.30
N THR A 74 22.75 25.61 23.45
CA THR A 74 23.59 26.14 22.36
C THR A 74 23.76 25.05 21.32
N PRO A 75 23.42 25.29 20.03
CA PRO A 75 23.62 24.29 18.98
C PRO A 75 25.09 23.90 18.82
N VAL A 76 25.32 22.69 18.30
CA VAL A 76 26.62 22.31 17.73
C VAL A 76 27.02 23.40 16.73
N SER A 77 28.18 24.03 16.95
CA SER A 77 28.56 25.18 16.13
C SER A 77 28.80 24.77 14.68
N GLU A 78 28.43 25.62 13.71
CA GLU A 78 28.71 25.35 12.29
C GLU A 78 30.21 25.08 12.03
N ALA A 79 31.09 25.67 12.84
CA ALA A 79 32.53 25.48 12.79
C ALA A 79 32.95 24.03 13.09
N PHE A 80 32.24 23.35 14.00
CA PHE A 80 32.45 21.93 14.27
C PHE A 80 32.06 21.08 13.05
N LEU A 81 30.89 21.33 12.46
CA LEU A 81 30.38 20.55 11.32
C LEU A 81 31.25 20.73 10.06
N ARG A 82 31.65 21.97 9.73
CA ARG A 82 32.62 22.23 8.66
C ARG A 82 34.01 21.67 8.97
N GLY A 83 34.38 21.65 10.26
CA GLY A 83 35.62 21.05 10.73
C GLY A 83 35.67 19.55 10.52
N GLN A 84 34.55 18.86 10.79
CA GLN A 84 34.36 17.44 10.53
C GLN A 84 34.48 17.13 9.03
N GLU A 85 33.71 17.83 8.17
CA GLU A 85 33.74 17.62 6.72
C GLU A 85 35.17 17.73 6.15
N VAL A 86 35.95 18.71 6.61
CA VAL A 86 37.34 18.88 6.20
C VAL A 86 38.27 17.83 6.82
N TYR A 87 38.04 17.42 8.08
CA TYR A 87 38.82 16.37 8.74
C TYR A 87 38.64 15.02 8.02
N ASP A 88 37.41 14.61 7.75
CA ASP A 88 37.08 13.37 7.07
C ASP A 88 37.67 13.37 5.64
N ALA A 89 37.52 14.47 4.92
CA ALA A 89 38.00 14.59 3.54
C ALA A 89 39.52 14.74 3.39
N GLN A 90 40.26 15.20 4.42
CA GLN A 90 41.68 15.63 4.26
C GLN A 90 42.64 15.22 5.39
N CYS A 91 42.16 14.86 6.57
CA CYS A 91 42.98 14.50 7.75
C CYS A 91 42.86 13.01 8.11
N ALA A 92 41.66 12.43 8.07
CA ALA A 92 41.37 11.05 8.48
C ALA A 92 42.21 10.00 7.74
N ALA A 93 42.51 10.22 6.45
CA ALA A 93 43.41 9.36 5.68
C ALA A 93 44.84 9.20 6.27
N CYS A 94 45.27 10.09 7.17
CA CYS A 94 46.55 10.00 7.90
C CYS A 94 46.38 9.81 9.42
N HIS A 95 45.35 10.41 10.01
CA HIS A 95 45.10 10.39 11.46
C HIS A 95 44.06 9.35 11.90
N GLN A 96 43.45 8.63 10.95
CA GLN A 96 42.28 7.76 11.11
C GLN A 96 41.01 8.51 11.53
N ASP A 97 39.87 7.92 11.18
CA ASP A 97 38.53 8.47 11.38
C ASP A 97 38.23 8.63 12.89
N ASP A 98 38.81 7.75 13.72
CA ASP A 98 38.77 7.78 15.19
C ASP A 98 39.88 8.66 15.82
N GLY A 99 40.74 9.30 15.03
CA GLY A 99 41.87 10.10 15.52
C GLY A 99 43.04 9.29 16.11
N SER A 100 43.02 7.95 16.03
CA SER A 100 44.03 7.08 16.65
C SER A 100 45.43 7.24 16.06
N GLY A 101 45.55 7.60 14.79
CA GLY A 101 46.81 7.84 14.07
C GLY A 101 47.56 6.58 13.68
N VAL A 102 48.18 6.59 12.49
CA VAL A 102 48.99 5.45 12.01
C VAL A 102 50.31 5.37 12.78
N SER A 103 50.32 4.54 13.84
CA SER A 103 51.43 4.38 14.79
C SER A 103 52.81 4.28 14.12
N GLY A 104 53.70 5.22 14.47
CA GLY A 104 55.06 5.32 13.93
C GLY A 104 55.19 6.01 12.56
N VAL A 105 54.07 6.42 11.93
CA VAL A 105 54.03 7.11 10.63
C VAL A 105 53.37 8.49 10.76
N PHE A 106 52.20 8.56 11.39
CA PHE A 106 51.48 9.80 11.69
C PHE A 106 51.06 9.81 13.18
N PRO A 107 51.08 10.97 13.86
CA PRO A 107 50.74 11.04 15.27
C PRO A 107 49.23 10.85 15.51
N SER A 108 48.90 10.21 16.63
CA SER A 108 47.56 10.21 17.21
C SER A 108 47.13 11.63 17.59
N VAL A 109 45.83 11.94 17.44
CA VAL A 109 45.21 13.17 17.98
C VAL A 109 44.39 12.91 19.25
N LEU A 110 44.15 11.64 19.63
CA LEU A 110 43.43 11.22 20.85
C LEU A 110 44.19 11.46 22.17
N VAL A 111 45.44 11.91 22.13
CA VAL A 111 46.31 11.95 23.32
C VAL A 111 46.69 13.39 23.65
N GLY A 112 46.16 13.91 24.77
CA GLY A 112 46.40 15.27 25.30
C GLY A 112 47.82 15.56 25.81
N ASP A 113 48.84 14.99 25.18
CA ASP A 113 50.25 15.11 25.53
C ASP A 113 51.06 15.41 24.25
N CYS A 114 50.83 16.62 23.70
CA CYS A 114 51.34 17.12 22.42
C CYS A 114 52.86 17.37 22.40
N LYS A 115 53.65 16.32 22.61
CA LYS A 115 55.14 16.32 22.76
C LYS A 115 55.93 16.95 21.62
N ILE A 116 55.31 17.17 20.47
CA ILE A 116 55.93 17.79 19.30
C ILE A 116 55.87 19.34 19.41
N ALA A 117 54.83 19.88 20.04
CA ALA A 117 54.64 21.32 20.25
C ALA A 117 53.74 21.57 21.48
N PRO A 118 54.31 21.76 22.70
CA PRO A 118 53.55 21.78 23.95
C PRO A 118 52.44 22.83 24.03
N ASP A 119 52.65 24.01 23.45
CA ASP A 119 51.65 25.09 23.45
C ASP A 119 50.57 24.94 22.36
N ALA A 120 50.77 24.07 21.35
CA ALA A 120 49.91 24.02 20.17
C ALA A 120 48.50 23.50 20.46
N CYS A 121 48.32 22.66 21.48
CA CYS A 121 47.04 22.02 21.80
C CYS A 121 46.27 22.71 22.94
N ARG A 122 46.73 23.87 23.42
CA ARG A 122 46.18 24.56 24.60
C ARG A 122 44.81 25.23 24.34
N ASP A 123 44.57 25.68 23.11
CA ASP A 123 43.33 26.32 22.70
C ASP A 123 43.15 26.19 21.17
N VAL A 124 41.91 26.33 20.70
CA VAL A 124 41.53 26.21 19.27
C VAL A 124 42.39 27.11 18.38
N ALA A 125 42.71 28.33 18.81
CA ALA A 125 43.52 29.27 18.05
C ALA A 125 44.97 28.80 17.88
N SER A 126 45.56 28.23 18.94
CA SER A 126 46.89 27.64 18.91
C SER A 126 46.93 26.39 18.01
N LEU A 127 45.89 25.55 18.05
CA LEU A 127 45.83 24.34 17.23
C LEU A 127 45.61 24.68 15.76
N ALA A 128 44.74 25.66 15.45
CA ALA A 128 44.54 26.17 14.10
C ALA A 128 45.85 26.70 13.49
N GLY A 129 46.66 27.41 14.28
CA GLY A 129 48.00 27.87 13.87
C GLY A 129 48.97 26.72 13.56
N TYR A 130 48.86 25.59 14.26
CA TYR A 130 49.66 24.40 13.99
C TYR A 130 49.16 23.65 12.74
N VAL A 131 47.86 23.40 12.61
CA VAL A 131 47.24 22.78 11.41
C VAL A 131 47.60 23.56 10.15
N ALA A 132 47.49 24.89 10.18
CA ALA A 132 47.81 25.77 9.06
C ALA A 132 49.30 25.84 8.68
N SER A 133 50.22 25.34 9.52
CA SER A 133 51.68 25.42 9.30
C SER A 133 52.38 24.06 9.17
N ALA A 134 51.79 22.98 9.68
CA ALA A 134 52.38 21.64 9.70
C ALA A 134 51.81 20.69 8.61
N MET A 135 50.59 20.90 8.10
CA MET A 135 49.97 20.00 7.13
C MET A 135 50.37 20.33 5.68
N PRO A 136 50.90 19.36 4.89
CA PRO A 136 51.54 19.67 3.61
C PRO A 136 50.65 19.45 2.37
N GLN A 137 50.19 20.54 1.73
CA GLN A 137 50.04 20.68 0.26
C GLN A 137 49.87 22.19 -0.08
N PRO A 138 50.47 22.75 -1.14
CA PRO A 138 50.35 24.18 -1.43
C PRO A 138 48.94 24.56 -1.93
N GLY A 139 48.28 25.50 -1.24
CA GLY A 139 47.10 26.22 -1.77
C GLY A 139 45.71 25.70 -1.36
N LYS A 140 45.58 24.92 -0.27
CA LYS A 140 44.27 24.50 0.25
C LYS A 140 43.79 25.17 1.55
N CYS A 141 44.70 25.70 2.38
CA CYS A 141 44.36 26.58 3.50
C CYS A 141 44.85 28.01 3.24
N THR A 142 44.35 28.62 2.15
CA THR A 142 44.70 29.99 1.74
C THR A 142 43.45 30.82 1.48
N ASP A 143 42.74 31.18 2.55
CA ASP A 143 41.85 32.34 2.51
C ASP A 143 42.67 33.65 2.52
N LEU A 144 42.07 34.73 2.03
CA LEU A 144 42.70 36.06 1.94
C LEU A 144 42.06 37.07 2.91
N ASN A 145 41.38 36.59 3.97
CA ASN A 145 40.63 37.45 4.91
C ASN A 145 40.62 36.99 6.38
N GLY A 146 41.27 35.88 6.74
CA GLY A 146 41.50 35.46 8.11
C GLY A 146 40.54 34.37 8.60
N SER A 147 40.93 33.11 8.37
CA SER A 147 40.50 31.89 9.05
C SER A 147 39.03 31.46 8.92
N SER A 148 38.83 30.36 8.20
CA SER A 148 37.82 29.35 8.56
C SER A 148 38.43 27.95 8.64
N CYS A 149 38.86 27.37 7.51
CA CYS A 149 39.24 25.96 7.35
C CYS A 149 40.12 25.37 8.49
N ALA A 150 41.28 25.97 8.80
CA ALA A 150 42.16 25.45 9.85
C ALA A 150 41.62 25.66 11.27
N THR A 151 40.71 26.62 11.46
CA THR A 151 40.05 26.91 12.74
C THR A 151 38.85 26.00 12.95
N ASP A 152 38.01 25.80 11.93
CA ASP A 152 36.91 24.84 11.93
C ASP A 152 37.45 23.43 12.23
N VAL A 153 38.51 22.98 11.53
CA VAL A 153 39.19 21.68 11.80
C VAL A 153 39.77 21.61 13.21
N ALA A 154 40.36 22.69 13.72
CA ALA A 154 40.87 22.73 15.09
C ALA A 154 39.74 22.66 16.12
N THR A 155 38.61 23.35 15.88
CA THR A 155 37.39 23.26 16.69
C THR A 155 36.92 21.82 16.75
N TYR A 156 36.75 21.17 15.60
CA TYR A 156 36.37 19.76 15.52
C TYR A 156 37.34 18.86 16.32
N ILE A 157 38.65 18.92 16.06
CA ILE A 157 39.64 18.07 16.78
C ILE A 157 39.59 18.32 18.29
N THR A 158 39.50 19.57 18.76
CA THR A 158 39.42 19.85 20.21
C THR A 158 38.12 19.36 20.86
N GLN A 159 37.02 19.25 20.11
CA GLN A 159 35.71 18.88 20.64
C GLN A 159 35.41 17.38 20.45
N ALA A 160 36.07 16.71 19.51
CA ALA A 160 35.89 15.28 19.22
C ALA A 160 36.95 14.37 19.88
N PHE A 161 38.20 14.84 20.07
CA PHE A 161 39.34 13.95 20.36
C PHE A 161 40.21 14.32 21.58
N ALA A 162 40.02 15.47 22.23
CA ALA A 162 40.95 15.98 23.25
C ALA A 162 40.32 16.14 24.65
N PRO A 163 40.66 15.29 25.65
CA PRO A 163 40.18 15.44 27.02
C PRO A 163 40.94 16.55 27.76
N PHE A 164 40.22 17.55 28.28
CA PHE A 164 40.75 18.65 29.09
C PHE A 164 40.40 18.45 30.58
N VAL A 165 41.40 18.18 31.41
CA VAL A 165 41.22 18.14 32.87
C VAL A 165 41.25 19.56 33.43
N ASP A 166 40.10 20.04 33.92
CA ASP A 166 39.95 21.30 34.66
C ASP A 166 39.72 21.04 36.15
N GLU A 167 39.96 22.04 37.00
CA GLU A 167 39.75 21.96 38.46
C GLU A 167 38.26 22.08 38.86
N THR A 168 37.32 21.95 37.91
CA THR A 168 35.85 22.03 38.11
C THR A 168 35.09 20.72 37.81
N ASP A 169 35.78 19.70 37.32
CA ASP A 169 35.28 18.31 37.24
C ASP A 169 34.93 17.81 38.67
N SER A 170 33.69 17.33 38.86
CA SER A 170 33.10 17.13 40.19
C SER A 170 32.81 15.66 40.55
N ASP A 171 32.59 14.78 39.58
CA ASP A 171 32.44 13.33 39.74
C ASP A 171 33.66 12.54 39.19
N GLY A 172 34.47 13.16 38.34
CA GLY A 172 35.75 12.67 37.87
C GLY A 172 35.72 12.13 36.44
N ASP A 173 34.74 12.48 35.61
CA ASP A 173 34.62 11.97 34.24
C ASP A 173 35.55 12.67 33.23
N GLY A 174 36.17 13.79 33.60
CA GLY A 174 37.06 14.58 32.75
C GLY A 174 36.37 15.70 31.96
N ILE A 175 35.11 16.01 32.24
CA ILE A 175 34.38 17.15 31.69
C ILE A 175 34.16 18.21 32.78
N THR A 176 34.24 19.48 32.39
CA THR A 176 34.09 20.61 33.32
C THR A 176 32.63 20.74 33.77
N GLY A 177 32.36 20.94 35.06
CA GLY A 177 30.99 21.08 35.62
C GLY A 177 30.16 22.29 35.14
N ALA A 178 30.61 23.02 34.12
CA ALA A 178 29.87 24.04 33.38
C ALA A 178 29.40 23.58 31.98
N ASN A 179 29.89 22.43 31.50
CA ASN A 179 29.56 21.82 30.21
C ASN A 179 28.99 20.39 30.36
N ASP A 180 29.32 19.71 31.46
CA ASP A 180 28.68 18.48 31.90
C ASP A 180 27.18 18.70 32.18
N GLN A 181 26.35 17.84 31.58
CA GLN A 181 24.89 17.82 31.71
C GLN A 181 24.39 16.63 32.55
N CYS A 182 25.29 15.73 32.96
CA CYS A 182 24.99 14.45 33.59
C CYS A 182 25.61 14.21 34.99
N LEU A 183 26.37 15.17 35.57
CA LEU A 183 26.65 15.49 37.00
C LEU A 183 26.92 14.36 38.05
N ASN A 184 26.82 13.07 37.72
CA ASN A 184 27.06 11.92 38.60
C ASN A 184 27.55 10.69 37.79
N THR A 185 28.25 10.87 36.67
CA THR A 185 28.67 9.78 35.79
C THR A 185 29.90 9.05 36.34
N PRO A 186 29.89 7.71 36.46
CA PRO A 186 31.02 7.00 37.08
C PRO A 186 32.30 7.07 36.24
N LYS A 187 33.41 7.48 36.89
CA LYS A 187 34.79 7.49 36.37
C LYS A 187 35.30 6.14 35.79
N GLU A 188 34.53 5.07 35.92
CA GLU A 188 34.83 3.75 35.34
C GLU A 188 34.27 3.59 33.92
N GLU A 189 33.40 4.50 33.46
CA GLU A 189 32.67 4.45 32.17
C GLU A 189 33.23 5.42 31.11
N LEU A 190 34.45 5.95 31.31
CA LEU A 190 35.13 6.95 30.46
C LEU A 190 35.23 6.60 28.96
N SER A 191 35.24 5.31 28.60
CA SER A 191 35.27 4.86 27.21
C SER A 191 33.88 4.85 26.54
N SER A 192 32.86 5.24 27.26
CA SER A 192 31.44 5.08 26.93
C SER A 192 30.62 6.32 27.28
N ILE A 193 31.23 7.50 27.35
CA ILE A 193 30.55 8.80 27.52
C ILE A 193 30.67 9.67 26.26
N ASN A 194 29.74 10.61 26.11
CA ASN A 194 29.76 11.65 25.08
C ASN A 194 30.37 12.95 25.61
N HIS A 195 30.47 13.97 24.75
CA HIS A 195 31.07 15.28 25.10
C HIS A 195 30.24 16.15 26.07
N LEU A 196 29.16 15.61 26.66
CA LEU A 196 28.26 16.26 27.62
C LEU A 196 28.23 15.54 28.98
N GLY A 197 29.12 14.56 29.20
CA GLY A 197 29.21 13.77 30.44
C GLY A 197 28.21 12.61 30.53
N CYS A 198 27.41 12.39 29.48
CA CYS A 198 26.35 11.38 29.48
C CYS A 198 26.79 10.11 28.76
N THR A 199 26.39 8.93 29.24
CA THR A 199 26.78 7.66 28.60
C THR A 199 26.22 7.51 27.19
N ASN A 200 27.04 6.99 26.29
CA ASN A 200 26.71 6.70 24.90
C ASN A 200 25.56 5.68 24.85
N ILE A 201 24.39 6.14 24.43
CA ILE A 201 23.17 5.35 24.33
C ILE A 201 23.44 4.14 23.43
N THR A 202 23.27 2.94 23.99
CA THR A 202 23.39 1.69 23.22
C THR A 202 22.17 1.58 22.31
N ALA A 203 22.39 1.55 20.99
CA ALA A 203 21.33 1.58 19.98
C ALA A 203 20.23 0.54 20.26
N THR A 204 19.01 1.04 20.48
CA THR A 204 17.82 0.23 20.78
C THR A 204 17.38 -0.52 19.52
N LYS A 205 16.77 -1.70 19.68
CA LYS A 205 16.29 -2.51 18.56
C LYS A 205 14.85 -2.95 18.81
N SER A 206 13.96 -2.70 17.85
CA SER A 206 12.54 -3.01 17.94
C SER A 206 12.14 -4.02 16.87
N THR A 207 11.29 -5.00 17.21
CA THR A 207 10.84 -6.04 16.29
C THR A 207 9.89 -5.45 15.24
N VAL A 208 10.30 -5.44 13.97
CA VAL A 208 9.49 -4.95 12.84
C VAL A 208 8.72 -6.07 12.13
N PHE A 209 9.16 -7.33 12.27
CA PHE A 209 8.49 -8.49 11.70
C PHE A 209 8.81 -9.75 12.50
N ALA A 210 7.84 -10.66 12.65
CA ALA A 210 8.04 -11.96 13.29
C ALA A 210 7.04 -13.00 12.74
N ILE A 211 7.50 -14.20 12.39
CA ILE A 211 6.69 -15.27 11.76
C ILE A 211 7.01 -16.66 12.31
N ASN A 212 5.97 -17.46 12.59
CA ASN A 212 6.08 -18.81 13.15
C ASN A 212 6.12 -19.85 12.01
N ALA A 213 7.31 -20.30 11.59
CA ALA A 213 7.49 -21.08 10.37
C ALA A 213 6.90 -22.51 10.47
N GLY A 214 5.91 -22.79 9.63
CA GLY A 214 5.08 -23.99 9.66
C GLY A 214 3.99 -23.96 10.75
N GLY A 215 3.82 -22.83 11.45
CA GLY A 215 2.94 -22.67 12.58
C GLY A 215 1.75 -21.73 12.36
N GLU A 216 0.87 -21.71 13.36
CA GLU A 216 -0.22 -20.74 13.49
C GLU A 216 0.29 -19.50 14.24
N ALA A 217 -0.47 -18.40 14.24
CA ALA A 217 -0.08 -17.19 14.96
C ALA A 217 0.14 -17.47 16.46
N TYR A 218 1.20 -16.93 17.03
CA TYR A 218 1.64 -17.22 18.38
C TYR A 218 2.22 -15.97 19.07
N THR A 219 1.84 -15.73 20.31
CA THR A 219 2.45 -14.70 21.16
C THR A 219 3.44 -15.37 22.11
N ALA A 220 4.71 -15.00 22.01
CA ALA A 220 5.77 -15.46 22.89
C ALA A 220 5.69 -14.81 24.28
N GLN A 221 6.36 -15.39 25.27
CA GLN A 221 6.33 -14.90 26.66
C GLN A 221 7.02 -13.53 26.85
N ASP A 222 7.90 -13.14 25.93
CA ASP A 222 8.48 -11.78 25.87
C ASP A 222 7.51 -10.72 25.27
N GLY A 223 6.31 -11.14 24.87
CA GLY A 223 5.28 -10.30 24.23
C GLY A 223 5.32 -10.29 22.71
N THR A 224 6.30 -10.93 22.07
CA THR A 224 6.44 -10.91 20.61
C THR A 224 5.30 -11.66 19.92
N LEU A 225 4.56 -10.96 19.07
CA LEU A 225 3.55 -11.56 18.19
C LEU A 225 4.19 -12.10 16.92
N PHE A 226 4.38 -13.42 16.85
CA PHE A 226 4.74 -14.12 15.63
C PHE A 226 3.45 -14.37 14.82
N ILE A 227 3.40 -13.87 13.58
CA ILE A 227 2.24 -14.09 12.70
C ILE A 227 2.17 -15.56 12.24
N ALA A 228 0.97 -15.98 11.84
CA ALA A 228 0.76 -17.27 11.21
C ALA A 228 1.54 -17.36 9.89
N ASP A 229 2.04 -18.54 9.57
CA ASP A 229 2.79 -18.75 8.34
C ASP A 229 1.87 -18.76 7.11
N ASP A 230 2.31 -18.10 6.04
CA ASP A 230 1.48 -17.83 4.86
C ASP A 230 2.30 -18.02 3.58
N ALA A 231 1.72 -18.70 2.59
CA ALA A 231 2.35 -19.02 1.32
C ALA A 231 2.72 -17.80 0.46
N LYS A 232 2.33 -16.59 0.85
CA LYS A 232 2.84 -15.33 0.25
C LYS A 232 4.26 -14.95 0.71
N TYR A 233 4.75 -15.49 1.83
CA TYR A 233 6.06 -15.15 2.40
C TYR A 233 7.16 -16.16 2.11
N TYR A 234 6.86 -17.33 1.54
CA TYR A 234 7.85 -18.39 1.32
C TYR A 234 7.71 -19.12 -0.01
N ASP A 235 8.82 -19.61 -0.54
CA ASP A 235 8.87 -20.58 -1.64
C ASP A 235 9.90 -21.69 -1.38
N GLY A 236 10.05 -22.66 -2.29
CA GLY A 236 10.94 -23.82 -2.13
C GLY A 236 10.55 -24.82 -1.01
N SER A 237 9.59 -24.45 -0.15
CA SER A 237 9.03 -25.28 0.91
C SER A 237 8.52 -26.62 0.39
N LEU A 238 9.05 -27.70 0.97
CA LEU A 238 8.60 -29.07 0.73
C LEU A 238 7.61 -29.56 1.82
N GLY A 239 7.61 -28.95 3.00
CA GLY A 239 6.61 -29.27 4.04
C GLY A 239 6.74 -28.45 5.32
N ALA A 240 5.79 -28.68 6.23
CA ALA A 240 5.72 -28.08 7.57
C ALA A 240 5.21 -29.13 8.59
N SER A 241 5.59 -29.00 9.86
CA SER A 241 5.31 -30.00 10.90
C SER A 241 3.81 -30.22 11.15
N MET A 242 3.32 -31.40 10.79
CA MET A 242 1.90 -31.76 10.94
C MET A 242 1.50 -32.10 12.38
N GLY A 243 0.30 -31.63 12.78
CA GLY A 243 -0.31 -31.90 14.07
C GLY A 243 0.10 -30.92 15.17
N ALA A 244 -0.21 -31.26 16.42
CA ALA A 244 0.17 -30.53 17.62
C ALA A 244 1.09 -31.41 18.49
N PRO A 245 2.39 -31.52 18.16
CA PRO A 245 3.34 -32.25 18.99
C PRO A 245 3.42 -31.67 20.41
N THR A 246 3.49 -32.55 21.41
CA THR A 246 3.42 -32.21 22.84
C THR A 246 4.69 -32.60 23.60
N HIS A 247 5.86 -32.40 22.98
CA HIS A 247 7.15 -32.66 23.62
C HIS A 247 7.72 -31.36 24.22
N GLU A 248 8.43 -31.47 25.34
CA GLU A 248 9.23 -30.37 25.90
C GLU A 248 10.37 -30.01 24.94
N VAL A 249 10.69 -28.71 24.85
CA VAL A 249 11.85 -28.18 24.12
C VAL A 249 12.78 -27.51 25.13
N ALA A 250 14.04 -27.95 25.20
CA ALA A 250 15.00 -27.34 26.11
C ALA A 250 15.46 -25.96 25.61
N ASN A 251 15.92 -25.10 26.54
CA ASN A 251 16.41 -23.73 26.29
C ASN A 251 15.37 -22.73 25.77
N THR A 252 14.08 -22.97 25.99
CA THR A 252 13.00 -22.02 25.70
C THR A 252 11.90 -22.13 26.75
N GLU A 253 11.11 -21.06 26.93
CA GLU A 253 9.82 -21.11 27.62
C GLU A 253 8.64 -21.02 26.62
N ASP A 254 8.94 -20.77 25.33
CA ASP A 254 8.02 -20.67 24.19
C ASP A 254 7.89 -22.01 23.46
N ASP A 255 7.66 -23.07 24.23
CA ASP A 255 7.64 -24.47 23.78
C ASP A 255 6.81 -24.68 22.49
N THR A 256 5.66 -24.01 22.40
CA THR A 256 4.73 -24.05 21.25
C THR A 256 5.36 -23.54 19.95
N LEU A 257 6.23 -22.53 20.01
CA LEU A 257 6.95 -22.00 18.84
C LEU A 257 7.93 -23.04 18.30
N TYR A 258 8.76 -23.62 19.19
CA TYR A 258 9.86 -24.51 18.79
C TYR A 258 9.49 -25.97 18.51
N ARG A 259 8.21 -26.32 18.60
CA ARG A 259 7.68 -27.67 18.32
C ARG A 259 7.36 -27.92 16.84
N LYS A 260 7.39 -26.89 15.99
CA LYS A 260 7.15 -26.98 14.54
C LYS A 260 8.31 -26.34 13.76
N GLU A 261 8.54 -26.83 12.55
CA GLU A 261 9.44 -26.23 11.57
C GLU A 261 8.80 -26.26 10.16
N ARG A 262 9.25 -25.35 9.29
CA ARG A 262 9.11 -25.48 7.83
C ARG A 262 10.44 -25.97 7.24
N TRP A 263 10.38 -26.81 6.20
CA TRP A 263 11.57 -27.31 5.51
C TRP A 263 11.46 -27.27 3.98
N GLY A 264 12.61 -27.20 3.30
CA GLY A 264 12.72 -27.21 1.85
C GLY A 264 14.16 -27.43 1.37
N LYS A 265 14.40 -27.44 0.05
CA LYS A 265 15.77 -27.60 -0.50
C LYS A 265 15.97 -26.91 -1.85
N PRO A 266 16.25 -25.58 -1.87
CA PRO A 266 16.23 -24.67 -0.73
C PRO A 266 14.81 -24.42 -0.19
N LEU A 267 14.71 -23.91 1.03
CA LEU A 267 13.54 -23.17 1.51
C LEU A 267 13.90 -21.68 1.42
N ASN A 268 13.03 -20.87 0.82
CA ASN A 268 13.20 -19.42 0.73
C ASN A 268 12.09 -18.72 1.51
N TYR A 269 12.41 -17.62 2.18
CA TYR A 269 11.47 -16.65 2.73
C TYR A 269 11.76 -15.29 2.11
N ASN A 270 10.74 -14.67 1.53
CA ASN A 270 10.84 -13.43 0.77
C ASN A 270 9.88 -12.45 1.48
N ILE A 271 10.41 -11.63 2.38
CA ILE A 271 9.63 -10.89 3.38
C ILE A 271 9.54 -9.41 2.99
N PRO A 272 8.35 -8.85 2.70
CA PRO A 272 8.21 -7.42 2.39
C PRO A 272 8.66 -6.55 3.58
N LEU A 273 9.72 -5.76 3.38
CA LEU A 273 10.28 -4.82 4.35
C LEU A 273 10.87 -3.64 3.59
N ALA A 274 10.67 -2.42 4.08
CA ALA A 274 11.23 -1.22 3.45
C ALA A 274 12.77 -1.29 3.33
N ASN A 275 13.33 -0.56 2.36
CA ASN A 275 14.78 -0.38 2.25
C ASN A 275 15.38 0.18 3.53
N GLY A 276 16.33 -0.54 4.14
CA GLY A 276 16.78 -0.23 5.50
C GLY A 276 17.86 -1.17 6.05
N ARG A 277 18.22 -0.96 7.33
CA ARG A 277 19.23 -1.72 8.07
C ARG A 277 18.60 -2.52 9.21
N TYR A 278 18.84 -3.82 9.23
CA TYR A 278 18.14 -4.76 10.11
C TYR A 278 19.08 -5.75 10.82
N ASP A 279 18.73 -6.12 12.05
CA ASP A 279 19.16 -7.39 12.65
C ASP A 279 18.10 -8.46 12.35
N VAL A 280 18.54 -9.70 12.10
CA VAL A 280 17.66 -10.83 11.80
C VAL A 280 17.98 -11.98 12.76
N GLU A 281 16.98 -12.42 13.52
CA GLU A 281 17.06 -13.62 14.36
C GLU A 281 16.39 -14.81 13.67
N LEU A 282 17.18 -15.87 13.51
CA LEU A 282 16.73 -17.15 12.96
C LEU A 282 16.60 -18.14 14.11
N HIS A 283 15.37 -18.58 14.36
CA HIS A 283 15.04 -19.55 15.41
C HIS A 283 15.06 -20.96 14.83
N PHE A 284 15.67 -21.89 15.57
CA PHE A 284 15.80 -23.29 15.19
C PHE A 284 15.56 -24.23 16.38
N ALA A 285 15.08 -25.43 16.08
CA ALA A 285 15.15 -26.61 16.93
C ALA A 285 15.17 -27.84 16.01
N GLU A 286 16.06 -28.81 16.24
CA GLU A 286 16.05 -30.04 15.47
C GLU A 286 14.95 -30.95 16.02
N VAL A 287 13.80 -31.01 15.37
CA VAL A 287 12.62 -31.79 15.81
C VAL A 287 12.47 -33.14 15.11
N TYR A 288 13.30 -33.46 14.11
CA TYR A 288 13.25 -34.71 13.35
C TYR A 288 14.42 -35.65 13.70
N PHE A 289 15.66 -35.26 13.41
CA PHE A 289 16.85 -36.10 13.54
C PHE A 289 17.36 -36.25 14.97
N THR A 290 18.09 -37.34 15.23
CA THR A 290 18.59 -37.71 16.57
C THR A 290 20.12 -37.75 16.67
N GLU A 291 20.84 -37.37 15.61
CA GLU A 291 22.31 -37.37 15.55
C GLU A 291 22.82 -36.27 14.61
N PRO A 292 24.00 -35.67 14.90
CA PRO A 292 24.57 -34.58 14.10
C PRO A 292 25.03 -35.06 12.71
N GLY A 293 25.14 -34.13 11.77
CA GLY A 293 25.46 -34.39 10.37
C GLY A 293 24.27 -34.89 9.52
N SER A 294 23.15 -35.25 10.16
CA SER A 294 21.93 -35.70 9.46
C SER A 294 21.28 -34.62 8.60
N ARG A 295 21.37 -33.37 9.05
CA ARG A 295 20.85 -32.16 8.38
C ARG A 295 21.94 -31.09 8.43
N LEU A 296 22.37 -30.62 7.26
CA LEU A 296 23.32 -29.52 7.10
C LEU A 296 22.75 -28.52 6.09
N MET A 297 22.91 -27.22 6.32
CA MET A 297 22.48 -26.18 5.36
C MET A 297 23.46 -25.01 5.29
N ASP A 298 23.56 -24.39 4.11
CA ASP A 298 24.08 -23.04 3.98
C ASP A 298 22.89 -22.07 4.08
N ILE A 299 23.05 -20.94 4.77
CA ILE A 299 22.01 -19.92 4.90
C ILE A 299 22.52 -18.63 4.26
N HIS A 300 21.68 -18.04 3.40
CA HIS A 300 21.94 -16.77 2.74
C HIS A 300 20.88 -15.74 3.13
N ILE A 301 21.27 -14.48 3.23
CA ILE A 301 20.40 -13.32 3.42
C ILE A 301 20.88 -12.23 2.45
N GLU A 302 19.99 -11.57 1.70
CA GLU A 302 20.35 -10.62 0.62
C GLU A 302 21.36 -11.22 -0.38
N GLY A 303 21.18 -12.51 -0.72
CA GLY A 303 22.10 -13.31 -1.51
C GLY A 303 23.46 -13.62 -0.86
N GLN A 304 23.83 -12.97 0.26
CA GLN A 304 25.09 -13.19 0.97
C GLN A 304 25.02 -14.41 1.89
N LYS A 305 26.00 -15.31 1.81
CA LYS A 305 26.07 -16.50 2.68
C LYS A 305 26.48 -16.12 4.10
N VAL A 306 25.51 -16.01 5.00
CA VAL A 306 25.70 -15.64 6.41
C VAL A 306 26.13 -16.83 7.29
N LEU A 307 25.69 -18.05 6.98
CA LEU A 307 26.07 -19.27 7.69
C LEU A 307 26.35 -20.40 6.68
N SER A 308 27.28 -21.31 7.00
CA SER A 308 27.63 -22.42 6.10
C SER A 308 27.85 -23.73 6.87
N GLY A 309 27.41 -24.84 6.27
CA GLY A 309 27.48 -26.18 6.90
C GLY A 309 26.73 -26.26 8.23
N TYR A 310 25.68 -25.46 8.40
CA TYR A 310 24.96 -25.28 9.65
C TYR A 310 24.15 -26.52 10.01
N ASP A 311 24.44 -27.08 11.19
CA ASP A 311 23.83 -28.28 11.77
C ASP A 311 23.02 -27.87 13.00
N ILE A 312 21.69 -27.92 12.92
CA ILE A 312 20.82 -27.51 14.04
C ILE A 312 21.05 -28.39 15.27
N PHE A 313 21.21 -29.71 15.09
CA PHE A 313 21.42 -30.64 16.21
C PHE A 313 22.73 -30.34 16.93
N ALA A 314 23.83 -30.16 16.20
CA ALA A 314 25.14 -29.87 16.79
C ALA A 314 25.21 -28.47 17.39
N LYS A 315 24.46 -27.50 16.85
CA LYS A 315 24.42 -26.10 17.31
C LYS A 315 23.52 -25.88 18.53
N ALA A 316 22.41 -26.58 18.62
CA ALA A 316 21.53 -26.56 19.78
C ALA A 316 22.00 -27.52 20.90
N GLY A 317 22.79 -28.54 20.54
CA GLY A 317 23.32 -29.54 21.49
C GLY A 317 22.45 -30.79 21.63
N GLY A 318 21.40 -30.94 20.82
CA GLY A 318 20.54 -32.12 20.82
C GLY A 318 19.27 -31.95 19.98
N LYS A 319 18.44 -32.99 20.00
CA LYS A 319 17.07 -33.00 19.47
C LYS A 319 16.13 -32.26 20.45
N ASN A 320 15.16 -31.53 19.94
CA ASN A 320 14.20 -30.72 20.71
C ASN A 320 14.90 -29.74 21.68
N VAL A 321 15.90 -29.02 21.17
CA VAL A 321 16.57 -27.93 21.90
C VAL A 321 16.48 -26.67 21.06
N ALA A 322 16.03 -25.58 21.66
CA ALA A 322 15.92 -24.27 21.03
C ALA A 322 17.30 -23.62 20.84
N LYS A 323 17.49 -22.98 19.70
CA LYS A 323 18.69 -22.24 19.32
C LYS A 323 18.32 -21.08 18.42
N VAL A 324 18.68 -19.85 18.82
CA VAL A 324 18.61 -18.64 17.98
C VAL A 324 20.01 -18.30 17.47
N GLU A 325 20.13 -17.90 16.21
CA GLU A 325 21.32 -17.20 15.70
C GLU A 325 20.91 -15.78 15.27
N THR A 326 21.61 -14.76 15.77
CA THR A 326 21.35 -13.33 15.49
C THR A 326 22.35 -12.82 14.44
N LEU A 327 21.85 -12.42 13.28
CA LEU A 327 22.60 -11.77 12.19
C LEU A 327 22.39 -10.25 12.29
N LYS A 328 23.39 -9.45 11.90
CA LYS A 328 23.39 -7.99 12.11
C LYS A 328 23.71 -7.22 10.83
N ASP A 329 23.29 -5.96 10.79
CA ASP A 329 23.60 -4.99 9.73
C ASP A 329 23.19 -5.43 8.30
N ILE A 330 22.18 -6.29 8.20
CA ILE A 330 21.55 -6.71 6.95
C ILE A 330 20.97 -5.46 6.26
N SER A 331 21.16 -5.34 4.95
CA SER A 331 20.84 -4.13 4.18
C SER A 331 19.88 -4.44 3.03
N VAL A 332 18.59 -4.17 3.22
CA VAL A 332 17.51 -4.39 2.23
C VAL A 332 17.49 -3.25 1.22
N THR A 333 17.34 -3.55 -0.08
CA THR A 333 17.50 -2.54 -1.16
C THR A 333 16.45 -2.53 -2.28
N ASP A 334 15.56 -3.53 -2.35
CA ASP A 334 14.45 -3.62 -3.32
C ASP A 334 13.05 -3.74 -2.67
N ASN A 335 12.98 -3.46 -1.36
CA ASN A 335 11.85 -3.63 -0.45
C ASN A 335 11.44 -5.09 -0.13
N THR A 336 12.33 -6.06 -0.36
CA THR A 336 12.18 -7.45 0.10
C THR A 336 13.41 -7.91 0.87
N LEU A 337 13.22 -8.57 2.02
CA LEU A 337 14.27 -9.30 2.72
C LEU A 337 14.25 -10.76 2.27
N ASP A 338 15.27 -11.16 1.52
CA ASP A 338 15.41 -12.50 0.92
C ASP A 338 16.28 -13.41 1.81
N ILE A 339 15.70 -14.48 2.34
CA ILE A 339 16.36 -15.45 3.23
C ILE A 339 16.28 -16.87 2.65
N GLN A 340 17.42 -17.46 2.32
CA GLN A 340 17.52 -18.81 1.72
C GLN A 340 18.20 -19.82 2.64
N PHE A 341 17.47 -20.86 3.02
CA PHE A 341 17.96 -22.06 3.73
C PHE A 341 18.30 -23.17 2.72
N ALA A 342 19.52 -23.11 2.17
CA ALA A 342 20.03 -24.05 1.18
C ALA A 342 20.56 -25.33 1.84
N GLY A 343 19.68 -26.31 2.07
CA GLY A 343 20.05 -27.63 2.56
C GLY A 343 21.13 -28.30 1.72
N THR A 344 22.30 -28.57 2.31
CA THR A 344 23.41 -29.28 1.67
C THR A 344 23.26 -30.79 1.92
N THR A 345 23.19 -31.21 3.19
CA THR A 345 22.77 -32.56 3.60
C THR A 345 21.33 -32.52 4.09
N ASN A 346 20.45 -33.34 3.50
CA ASN A 346 18.99 -33.25 3.68
C ASN A 346 18.43 -31.84 3.35
N ASN A 347 17.27 -31.48 3.91
CA ASN A 347 16.56 -30.23 3.67
C ASN A 347 17.06 -29.13 4.62
N GLY A 348 17.04 -27.86 4.17
CA GLY A 348 17.12 -26.71 5.06
C GLY A 348 15.80 -26.56 5.83
N SER A 349 15.83 -26.01 7.04
CA SER A 349 14.63 -25.76 7.84
C SER A 349 14.81 -24.60 8.81
N VAL A 350 13.69 -24.02 9.23
CA VAL A 350 13.60 -22.96 10.23
C VAL A 350 12.32 -23.10 11.05
N VAL A 351 12.36 -22.66 12.30
CA VAL A 351 11.25 -22.71 13.27
C VAL A 351 10.50 -21.38 13.31
N ALA A 352 11.22 -20.27 13.35
CA ALA A 352 10.65 -18.93 13.28
C ALA A 352 11.71 -17.93 12.79
N ILE A 353 11.24 -16.80 12.27
CA ILE A 353 12.09 -15.68 11.85
C ILE A 353 11.59 -14.43 12.57
N ARG A 354 12.51 -13.64 13.13
CA ARG A 354 12.24 -12.35 13.79
C ARG A 354 13.21 -11.32 13.23
N VAL A 355 12.73 -10.12 12.93
CA VAL A 355 13.52 -9.04 12.32
C VAL A 355 13.39 -7.79 13.18
N PHE A 356 14.51 -7.11 13.41
CA PHE A 356 14.58 -5.90 14.22
C PHE A 356 15.10 -4.72 13.40
N GLY A 357 14.40 -3.58 13.46
CA GLY A 357 14.96 -2.29 13.04
C GLY A 357 15.97 -1.78 14.06
N ILE A 358 17.04 -1.13 13.58
CA ILE A 358 18.08 -0.54 14.44
C ILE A 358 17.75 0.94 14.69
N ILE A 359 17.45 1.29 15.94
CA ILE A 359 17.07 2.63 16.34
C ILE A 359 18.31 3.44 16.73
N ASN A 360 19.02 3.88 15.69
CA ASN A 360 19.39 5.30 15.51
C ASN A 360 18.72 5.78 14.21
N ASN A 361 17.47 5.36 14.04
CA ASN A 361 16.56 5.76 13.00
C ASN A 361 15.80 7.00 13.51
N ASP A 362 15.26 7.81 12.61
CA ASP A 362 14.13 8.71 12.90
C ASP A 362 12.91 7.86 12.51
N ALA A 363 12.42 7.03 13.43
CA ALA A 363 11.78 5.76 13.06
C ALA A 363 10.40 5.90 12.42
N ASP A 364 9.71 6.98 12.74
CA ASP A 364 8.47 7.42 12.10
C ASP A 364 8.66 8.72 11.29
N ASN A 365 9.89 9.26 11.26
CA ASN A 365 10.34 10.33 10.37
C ASN A 365 9.62 11.66 10.64
N ASP A 366 9.41 12.00 11.92
CA ASP A 366 8.79 13.26 12.35
C ASP A 366 9.78 14.44 12.47
N GLY A 367 11.09 14.15 12.62
CA GLY A 367 12.17 15.12 12.81
C GLY A 367 12.77 15.16 14.21
N VAL A 368 12.26 14.37 15.16
CA VAL A 368 12.78 14.16 16.52
C VAL A 368 13.21 12.70 16.66
N ILE A 369 14.52 12.45 16.53
CA ILE A 369 15.11 11.10 16.70
C ILE A 369 14.60 10.41 17.99
N ASP A 370 14.26 9.11 17.90
CA ASP A 370 13.59 8.33 18.96
C ASP A 370 14.23 8.46 20.36
N SER A 371 15.55 8.70 20.44
CA SER A 371 16.28 8.91 21.70
C SER A 371 15.88 10.16 22.47
N ASN A 372 15.20 11.10 21.82
CA ASN A 372 14.75 12.38 22.37
C ASN A 372 13.23 12.41 22.65
N GLU A 373 12.52 11.32 22.36
CA GLU A 373 11.08 11.21 22.62
C GLU A 373 10.72 11.15 24.10
N GLY A 374 9.55 11.71 24.41
CA GLY A 374 8.83 11.47 25.65
C GLY A 374 8.23 10.06 25.71
N LYS A 375 8.06 9.53 26.93
CA LYS A 375 7.46 8.21 27.11
C LYS A 375 5.99 8.21 26.70
N GLY A 376 5.71 7.60 25.55
CA GLY A 376 4.39 7.55 24.92
C GLY A 376 4.32 8.22 23.55
N CYS A 377 5.42 8.83 23.08
CA CYS A 377 5.43 9.60 21.83
C CYS A 377 5.80 8.79 20.57
N ALA A 378 6.40 7.60 20.70
CA ALA A 378 6.75 6.73 19.57
C ALA A 378 5.57 6.44 18.63
N GLY A 379 5.82 6.51 17.32
CA GLY A 379 4.82 6.30 16.27
C GLY A 379 4.06 7.56 15.88
N THR A 380 4.66 8.74 16.05
CA THR A 380 4.14 10.00 15.54
C THR A 380 4.18 10.01 14.01
N ALA A 381 3.12 10.47 13.35
CA ALA A 381 3.09 10.50 11.88
C ALA A 381 4.20 11.40 11.30
N PRO A 382 4.87 11.00 10.19
CA PRO A 382 5.99 11.74 9.63
C PRO A 382 5.67 13.23 9.39
N ASN A 383 6.64 14.12 9.62
CA ASN A 383 6.51 15.59 9.51
C ASN A 383 5.36 16.22 10.34
N ALA A 384 4.84 15.54 11.38
CA ALA A 384 3.84 16.12 12.27
C ALA A 384 4.37 17.32 13.08
N SER A 385 3.46 18.16 13.59
CA SER A 385 3.81 19.27 14.47
C SER A 385 3.86 18.80 15.93
N VAL A 386 5.04 18.38 16.38
CA VAL A 386 5.28 17.84 17.73
C VAL A 386 5.77 18.87 18.74
N ASN A 387 5.71 18.50 20.02
CA ASN A 387 6.38 19.23 21.10
C ASN A 387 7.89 18.90 21.17
N ALA A 388 8.59 19.48 22.15
CA ALA A 388 10.02 19.24 22.37
C ALA A 388 10.35 17.79 22.78
N GLU A 389 9.32 16.99 23.03
CA GLU A 389 9.36 15.60 23.44
C GLU A 389 8.81 14.64 22.35
N GLY A 390 8.68 15.06 21.08
CA GLY A 390 8.27 14.17 19.97
C GLY A 390 6.80 13.69 19.97
N CYS A 391 5.97 14.16 20.90
CA CYS A 391 4.54 13.84 20.92
C CYS A 391 3.75 14.79 20.03
N SER A 392 2.95 14.25 19.11
CA SER A 392 1.84 14.98 18.52
C SER A 392 0.69 15.12 19.52
N ASP A 393 -0.28 16.01 19.28
CA ASP A 393 -1.50 16.07 20.12
C ASP A 393 -2.24 14.74 20.21
N ALA A 394 -2.06 13.83 19.24
CA ALA A 394 -2.73 12.53 19.27
C ALA A 394 -2.22 11.60 20.38
N GLN A 395 -0.99 11.81 20.88
CA GLN A 395 -0.43 11.07 22.01
C GLN A 395 -0.52 11.81 23.35
N ARG A 396 -1.22 12.96 23.41
CA ARG A 396 -1.30 13.78 24.63
C ARG A 396 -2.69 13.78 25.26
N ASP A 397 -2.70 13.57 26.57
CA ASP A 397 -3.74 14.07 27.48
C ASP A 397 -3.48 15.57 27.65
N LEU A 398 -4.47 16.41 27.32
CA LEU A 398 -4.29 17.86 27.18
C LEU A 398 -4.78 18.69 28.37
N ASP A 399 -5.67 18.14 29.20
CA ASP A 399 -6.16 18.81 30.43
C ASP A 399 -5.88 18.04 31.73
N GLY A 400 -5.42 16.79 31.64
CA GLY A 400 -4.97 15.95 32.74
C GLY A 400 -6.02 15.01 33.29
N ASP A 401 -7.06 14.67 32.52
CA ASP A 401 -8.15 13.79 32.99
C ASP A 401 -7.88 12.28 32.87
N GLY A 402 -6.86 11.89 32.11
CA GLY A 402 -6.49 10.50 31.84
C GLY A 402 -6.92 9.95 30.47
N VAL A 403 -7.52 10.76 29.60
CA VAL A 403 -7.92 10.39 28.23
C VAL A 403 -7.06 11.15 27.20
N LEU A 404 -6.65 10.48 26.12
CA LEU A 404 -5.84 11.09 25.06
C LEU A 404 -6.73 11.87 24.09
N ALA A 405 -6.26 13.01 23.56
CA ALA A 405 -7.05 13.93 22.74
C ALA A 405 -7.82 13.34 21.53
N PRO A 406 -7.38 12.26 20.84
CA PRO A 406 -8.19 11.62 19.79
C PRO A 406 -9.40 10.83 20.30
N THR A 407 -9.37 10.46 21.57
CA THR A 407 -10.39 9.65 22.27
C THR A 407 -11.21 10.48 23.25
N ASP A 408 -10.80 11.70 23.53
CA ASP A 408 -11.44 12.63 24.45
C ASP A 408 -12.50 13.48 23.73
N ILE A 409 -13.74 13.41 24.23
CA ILE A 409 -14.91 14.12 23.71
C ILE A 409 -15.11 15.48 24.42
N CYS A 410 -14.44 15.69 25.56
CA CYS A 410 -14.59 16.86 26.42
C CYS A 410 -13.22 17.47 26.83
N PRO A 411 -12.37 17.95 25.89
CA PRO A 411 -10.96 18.35 26.10
C PRO A 411 -10.73 19.67 26.87
N ASN A 412 -11.63 20.00 27.78
CA ASN A 412 -11.51 21.04 28.80
C ASN A 412 -12.27 20.61 30.07
N THR A 413 -12.22 19.33 30.44
CA THR A 413 -12.89 18.80 31.63
C THR A 413 -12.38 19.52 32.89
N PRO A 414 -13.27 20.04 33.75
CA PRO A 414 -12.83 20.70 34.98
C PRO A 414 -12.03 19.74 35.87
N ALA A 415 -10.89 20.19 36.40
CA ALA A 415 -10.05 19.41 37.33
C ALA A 415 -10.79 18.89 38.60
N SER A 416 -11.98 19.42 38.90
CA SER A 416 -12.90 18.92 39.93
C SER A 416 -13.75 17.72 39.52
N GLU A 417 -13.84 17.42 38.22
CA GLU A 417 -14.69 16.38 37.62
C GLU A 417 -13.90 15.24 36.96
N VAL A 418 -12.58 15.37 36.81
CA VAL A 418 -11.63 14.31 36.38
C VAL A 418 -11.92 12.96 37.04
N ALA A 419 -12.21 12.94 38.35
CA ALA A 419 -12.56 11.70 39.08
C ALA A 419 -13.94 11.09 38.71
N SER A 420 -14.62 11.58 37.67
CA SER A 420 -15.92 11.14 37.16
C SER A 420 -15.97 10.95 35.63
N VAL A 421 -14.83 11.08 34.95
CA VAL A 421 -14.71 10.78 33.52
C VAL A 421 -14.69 9.27 33.29
N ASP A 422 -15.07 8.84 32.10
CA ASP A 422 -14.93 7.43 31.69
C ASP A 422 -13.79 7.38 30.67
N ALA A 423 -12.90 6.39 30.78
CA ALA A 423 -11.71 6.30 29.92
C ALA A 423 -11.99 5.76 28.50
N ALA A 424 -13.24 5.40 28.20
CA ALA A 424 -13.65 4.89 26.89
C ALA A 424 -15.18 4.99 26.69
N GLY A 425 -15.62 5.07 25.44
CA GLY A 425 -17.03 5.13 25.05
C GLY A 425 -17.44 6.49 24.49
N ALA A 426 -18.72 6.67 24.19
CA ALA A 426 -19.23 7.89 23.54
C ALA A 426 -19.10 9.16 24.38
N LEU A 427 -18.86 9.05 25.70
CA LEU A 427 -18.66 10.18 26.62
C LEU A 427 -17.29 10.07 27.31
N ALA A 428 -16.29 9.59 26.57
CA ALA A 428 -14.91 9.52 27.03
C ALA A 428 -14.36 10.92 27.31
N GLY A 429 -13.65 11.06 28.41
CA GLY A 429 -13.15 12.35 28.94
C GLY A 429 -14.22 13.28 29.55
N CYS A 430 -15.51 12.99 29.38
CA CYS A 430 -16.56 13.92 29.84
C CYS A 430 -16.82 13.85 31.35
N GLY A 431 -16.71 15.00 32.04
CA GLY A 431 -17.13 15.16 33.43
C GLY A 431 -18.64 14.99 33.66
N MET A 432 -19.03 14.73 34.91
CA MET A 432 -20.42 14.50 35.31
C MET A 432 -21.38 15.65 34.95
N THR A 433 -20.92 16.91 34.92
CA THR A 433 -21.75 18.05 34.48
C THR A 433 -22.06 17.97 32.99
N ALA A 434 -21.07 17.63 32.15
CA ALA A 434 -21.27 17.44 30.70
C ALA A 434 -22.15 16.22 30.39
N LYS A 435 -21.96 15.11 31.12
CA LYS A 435 -22.76 13.87 30.98
C LYS A 435 -24.24 14.02 31.35
N ASN A 436 -24.63 15.08 32.07
CA ASN A 436 -26.02 15.37 32.47
C ASN A 436 -26.60 16.64 31.82
N ALA A 437 -25.86 17.24 30.88
CA ALA A 437 -26.38 18.32 30.04
C ALA A 437 -27.16 17.70 28.88
N ASP A 438 -28.47 17.93 28.82
CA ASP A 438 -29.40 17.46 27.78
C ASP A 438 -30.46 18.57 27.65
N ALA A 439 -30.32 19.40 26.61
CA ALA A 439 -31.03 20.67 26.48
C ALA A 439 -32.45 20.57 25.91
N ASP A 440 -32.79 19.48 25.20
CA ASP A 440 -34.13 19.23 24.66
C ASP A 440 -34.85 17.99 25.23
N ALA A 441 -34.15 17.23 26.10
CA ALA A 441 -34.64 16.08 26.82
C ALA A 441 -35.02 14.88 25.93
N ASP A 442 -34.28 14.64 24.83
CA ASP A 442 -34.41 13.41 24.04
C ASP A 442 -33.76 12.17 24.70
N GLY A 443 -32.80 12.38 25.61
CA GLY A 443 -32.05 11.32 26.31
C GLY A 443 -30.59 11.13 25.87
N ILE A 444 -30.06 11.98 24.99
CA ILE A 444 -28.65 12.07 24.59
C ILE A 444 -28.04 13.37 25.16
N ALA A 445 -26.76 13.33 25.55
CA ALA A 445 -26.11 14.49 26.15
C ALA A 445 -25.64 15.52 25.11
N ASP A 446 -25.75 16.81 25.43
CA ASP A 446 -25.42 17.98 24.58
C ASP A 446 -24.04 17.91 23.90
N VAL A 447 -23.08 17.23 24.53
CA VAL A 447 -21.70 17.08 24.04
C VAL A 447 -21.53 16.04 22.93
N ILE A 448 -22.55 15.20 22.66
CA ILE A 448 -22.59 14.22 21.56
C ILE A 448 -23.89 14.24 20.74
N ASP A 449 -24.83 15.10 21.10
CA ASP A 449 -26.00 15.37 20.29
C ASP A 449 -25.62 16.17 19.03
N ASN A 450 -25.81 15.52 17.87
CA ASN A 450 -25.57 16.11 16.56
C ASN A 450 -26.86 16.69 15.94
N CYS A 451 -28.00 16.56 16.61
CA CYS A 451 -29.32 17.03 16.19
C CYS A 451 -30.08 17.80 17.28
N PRO A 452 -29.50 18.85 17.90
CA PRO A 452 -30.15 19.62 18.95
C PRO A 452 -31.43 20.29 18.48
N ASN A 453 -32.41 20.34 19.38
CA ASN A 453 -33.84 20.61 19.15
C ASN A 453 -34.63 19.39 18.62
N THR A 454 -34.21 18.17 18.96
CA THR A 454 -35.04 16.97 18.80
C THR A 454 -36.21 16.99 19.80
N LEU A 455 -37.36 16.43 19.44
CA LEU A 455 -38.56 16.53 20.26
C LEU A 455 -38.54 15.49 21.39
N THR A 456 -38.47 15.96 22.64
CA THR A 456 -38.59 15.19 23.90
C THR A 456 -39.46 13.94 23.76
N GLY A 457 -38.87 12.74 23.93
CA GLY A 457 -39.57 11.46 23.81
C GLY A 457 -39.67 10.89 22.38
N THR A 458 -39.01 11.49 21.40
CA THR A 458 -38.73 10.86 20.09
C THR A 458 -37.73 9.72 20.28
N ARG A 459 -37.80 8.67 19.44
CA ARG A 459 -36.82 7.57 19.50
C ARG A 459 -35.61 7.89 18.62
N VAL A 460 -34.48 8.16 19.26
CA VAL A 460 -33.26 8.67 18.62
C VAL A 460 -32.15 7.63 18.50
N GLY A 461 -31.13 7.95 17.70
CA GLY A 461 -29.87 7.18 17.61
C GLY A 461 -28.87 7.54 18.70
N ALA A 462 -27.65 7.01 18.61
CA ALA A 462 -26.56 7.29 19.56
C ALA A 462 -25.95 8.71 19.45
N THR A 463 -26.60 9.61 18.70
CA THR A 463 -26.12 10.96 18.33
C THR A 463 -27.25 12.00 18.36
N GLY A 464 -28.33 11.75 19.12
CA GLY A 464 -29.57 12.56 19.22
C GLY A 464 -30.44 12.57 17.96
N CYS A 465 -29.87 12.26 16.79
CA CYS A 465 -30.61 12.33 15.53
C CYS A 465 -31.79 11.33 15.44
N ALA A 466 -32.99 11.89 15.29
CA ALA A 466 -34.25 11.17 15.04
C ALA A 466 -34.30 10.55 13.63
N GLY A 467 -33.66 9.39 13.46
CA GLY A 467 -33.67 8.60 12.23
C GLY A 467 -34.06 7.14 12.48
N ASN A 468 -34.74 6.51 11.52
CA ASN A 468 -35.35 5.18 11.71
C ASN A 468 -34.34 4.01 11.57
N PHE A 469 -33.17 4.14 12.18
CA PHE A 469 -32.13 3.11 12.25
C PHE A 469 -32.47 2.05 13.32
N SER A 470 -33.46 1.23 13.00
CA SER A 470 -33.57 -0.08 13.61
C SER A 470 -32.56 -1.01 12.93
N LEU A 471 -31.35 -1.16 13.49
CA LEU A 471 -30.44 -2.24 13.09
C LEU A 471 -31.18 -3.58 13.20
N PRO A 472 -31.33 -4.35 12.10
CA PRO A 472 -32.02 -5.62 12.16
C PRO A 472 -31.16 -6.64 12.90
N SER A 473 -31.74 -7.35 13.88
CA SER A 473 -31.15 -8.54 14.48
C SER A 473 -31.13 -9.67 13.43
N GLY A 474 -30.10 -9.64 12.59
CA GLY A 474 -30.07 -10.32 11.29
C GLY A 474 -29.37 -9.42 10.27
N ALA A 475 -28.06 -9.22 10.46
CA ALA A 475 -27.25 -8.37 9.61
C ALA A 475 -27.29 -8.85 8.15
N VAL A 476 -27.69 -7.96 7.25
CA VAL A 476 -27.34 -8.06 5.83
C VAL A 476 -26.03 -7.32 5.68
N ALA A 477 -24.94 -8.04 5.41
CA ALA A 477 -23.70 -7.42 5.00
C ALA A 477 -23.89 -6.82 3.60
N SER A 478 -23.83 -5.49 3.50
CA SER A 478 -23.55 -4.84 2.22
C SER A 478 -22.05 -5.00 1.92
N PRO A 479 -21.65 -5.20 0.65
CA PRO A 479 -20.26 -5.07 0.26
C PRO A 479 -19.87 -3.58 0.26
N GLN A 480 -19.20 -3.13 1.33
CA GLN A 480 -18.31 -1.97 1.22
C GLN A 480 -17.18 -2.36 0.27
N MET A 481 -17.20 -1.86 -0.97
CA MET A 481 -16.14 -2.13 -1.94
C MET A 481 -15.11 -1.02 -1.80
N ARG A 482 -13.86 -1.35 -1.46
CA ARG A 482 -12.75 -0.39 -1.54
C ARG A 482 -12.60 0.04 -2.99
N LEU A 483 -12.27 1.31 -3.23
CA LEU A 483 -11.76 1.69 -4.55
C LEU A 483 -10.45 0.95 -4.83
N THR A 484 -10.24 0.62 -6.09
CA THR A 484 -8.93 0.20 -6.59
C THR A 484 -7.92 1.34 -6.50
N GLU A 485 -6.64 0.99 -6.58
CA GLU A 485 -5.54 1.96 -6.71
C GLU A 485 -5.84 2.97 -7.84
N MET A 486 -6.29 2.49 -9.00
CA MET A 486 -6.57 3.35 -10.16
C MET A 486 -7.81 4.24 -9.97
N GLU A 487 -8.91 3.70 -9.43
CA GLU A 487 -10.14 4.48 -9.19
C GLU A 487 -9.95 5.59 -8.16
N TYR A 488 -9.19 5.30 -7.10
CA TYR A 488 -8.81 6.28 -6.08
C TYR A 488 -7.90 7.36 -6.69
N THR A 489 -6.83 6.94 -7.39
CA THR A 489 -5.89 7.83 -8.08
C THR A 489 -6.59 8.79 -9.04
N ASN A 490 -7.46 8.27 -9.92
CA ASN A 490 -8.20 9.08 -10.89
C ASN A 490 -9.18 10.04 -10.20
N THR A 491 -9.79 9.63 -9.09
CA THR A 491 -10.71 10.46 -8.31
C THR A 491 -9.99 11.60 -7.59
N VAL A 492 -8.81 11.35 -7.00
CA VAL A 492 -7.97 12.41 -6.44
C VAL A 492 -7.45 13.35 -7.53
N LYS A 493 -6.94 12.82 -8.65
CA LYS A 493 -6.48 13.61 -9.81
C LYS A 493 -7.58 14.54 -10.33
N LYS A 494 -8.82 14.05 -10.52
CA LYS A 494 -9.96 14.88 -10.95
C LYS A 494 -10.48 15.83 -9.87
N ALA A 495 -10.51 15.43 -8.59
CA ALA A 495 -10.97 16.27 -7.48
C ALA A 495 -10.15 17.57 -7.35
N PHE A 496 -8.82 17.45 -7.32
CA PHE A 496 -7.91 18.58 -7.12
C PHE A 496 -7.39 19.20 -8.44
N ALA A 497 -7.84 18.68 -9.58
CA ALA A 497 -7.44 19.08 -10.94
C ALA A 497 -5.91 19.00 -11.18
N VAL A 498 -5.31 17.86 -10.80
CA VAL A 498 -3.88 17.57 -10.97
C VAL A 498 -3.66 16.39 -11.91
N ASN A 499 -2.62 16.45 -12.75
CA ASN A 499 -2.36 15.43 -13.77
C ASN A 499 -1.54 14.24 -13.25
N THR A 500 -0.68 14.50 -12.26
CA THR A 500 0.30 13.56 -11.70
C THR A 500 0.21 13.57 -10.18
N LEU A 501 0.45 12.42 -9.55
CA LEU A 501 0.56 12.27 -8.10
C LEU A 501 1.89 11.54 -7.79
N PRO A 502 2.40 11.60 -6.55
CA PRO A 502 3.61 10.84 -6.19
C PRO A 502 3.36 9.33 -6.32
N ALA A 503 4.38 8.58 -6.74
CA ALA A 503 4.21 7.17 -7.14
C ALA A 503 4.29 6.16 -5.96
N THR A 504 4.70 6.58 -4.77
CA THR A 504 4.94 5.72 -3.60
C THR A 504 3.70 5.61 -2.69
N THR A 505 2.51 5.83 -3.24
CA THR A 505 1.48 6.56 -2.48
C THR A 505 0.04 6.09 -2.71
N PHE A 506 -0.14 4.80 -2.99
CA PHE A 506 -1.46 4.22 -3.26
C PHE A 506 -1.77 3.00 -2.40
N LEU A 507 -3.07 2.80 -2.19
CA LEU A 507 -3.63 1.62 -1.55
C LEU A 507 -3.47 0.43 -2.49
N ALA A 508 -2.36 -0.31 -2.36
CA ALA A 508 -2.09 -1.47 -3.20
C ALA A 508 -3.31 -2.42 -3.28
N ASP A 509 -3.62 -2.89 -4.48
CA ASP A 509 -4.73 -3.83 -4.72
C ASP A 509 -4.36 -5.26 -4.28
N ASN A 510 -5.33 -5.98 -3.70
CA ASN A 510 -5.11 -7.28 -3.08
C ASN A 510 -5.00 -8.43 -4.11
N PHE A 511 -3.86 -8.52 -4.78
CA PHE A 511 -3.57 -9.61 -5.72
C PHE A 511 -3.62 -10.99 -5.03
N GLY A 512 -4.51 -11.86 -5.51
CA GLY A 512 -4.64 -13.24 -5.06
C GLY A 512 -4.58 -14.21 -6.23
N PRO A 513 -4.09 -15.46 -6.07
CA PRO A 513 -3.79 -16.38 -7.16
C PRO A 513 -5.01 -16.85 -7.99
N PHE A 514 -6.23 -16.47 -7.58
CA PHE A 514 -7.48 -16.75 -8.27
C PHE A 514 -8.31 -15.47 -8.56
N LYS A 515 -7.77 -14.28 -8.32
CA LYS A 515 -8.45 -13.00 -8.58
C LYS A 515 -8.04 -12.50 -9.96
N ILE A 516 -9.03 -12.40 -10.85
CA ILE A 516 -8.82 -11.92 -12.24
C ILE A 516 -8.82 -10.40 -12.28
N PHE A 517 -9.71 -9.76 -11.52
CA PHE A 517 -9.91 -8.32 -11.49
C PHE A 517 -9.53 -7.72 -10.14
N THR A 518 -9.02 -6.49 -10.15
CA THR A 518 -8.55 -5.73 -8.98
C THR A 518 -9.70 -5.28 -8.08
N ASN A 519 -10.83 -4.85 -8.65
CA ASN A 519 -12.02 -4.36 -7.96
C ASN A 519 -12.89 -5.47 -7.31
N ASN A 520 -12.25 -6.50 -6.76
CA ASN A 520 -12.91 -7.67 -6.23
C ASN A 520 -13.65 -7.37 -4.91
N ALA A 521 -14.95 -7.64 -4.89
CA ALA A 521 -15.81 -7.34 -3.75
C ALA A 521 -15.49 -8.18 -2.49
N SER A 522 -14.57 -9.16 -2.55
CA SER A 522 -14.10 -9.89 -1.36
C SER A 522 -12.99 -9.18 -0.57
N ASP A 523 -12.36 -8.13 -1.12
CA ASP A 523 -11.24 -7.40 -0.50
C ASP A 523 -11.67 -6.13 0.24
N LYS A 524 -12.64 -6.28 1.16
CA LYS A 524 -13.37 -5.18 1.80
C LYS A 524 -12.58 -4.40 2.88
N THR A 525 -11.25 -4.49 2.91
CA THR A 525 -10.42 -3.90 3.99
C THR A 525 -9.12 -3.31 3.48
N ALA A 526 -8.97 -1.99 3.60
CA ALA A 526 -7.67 -1.39 3.93
C ALA A 526 -7.65 -1.10 5.44
N ASP A 527 -6.53 -1.35 6.10
CA ASP A 527 -6.37 -0.94 7.50
C ASP A 527 -6.07 0.57 7.62
N PHE A 528 -6.32 1.12 8.79
CA PHE A 528 -6.19 2.56 9.05
C PHE A 528 -4.73 3.07 8.93
N VAL A 529 -3.73 2.25 9.24
CA VAL A 529 -2.32 2.66 9.18
C VAL A 529 -1.86 2.75 7.73
N THR A 530 -2.20 1.74 6.90
CA THR A 530 -1.96 1.78 5.45
C THR A 530 -2.67 2.98 4.79
N LEU A 531 -3.90 3.30 5.23
CA LEU A 531 -4.65 4.47 4.78
C LEU A 531 -3.96 5.80 5.14
N VAL A 532 -3.58 6.00 6.40
CA VAL A 532 -2.90 7.21 6.86
C VAL A 532 -1.55 7.38 6.16
N ASN A 533 -0.73 6.33 6.11
CA ASN A 533 0.58 6.36 5.46
C ASN A 533 0.48 6.67 3.95
N SER A 534 -0.54 6.14 3.27
CA SER A 534 -0.82 6.49 1.86
C SER A 534 -1.30 7.94 1.72
N SER A 535 -2.11 8.45 2.66
CA SER A 535 -2.65 9.81 2.56
C SER A 535 -1.60 10.92 2.72
N HIS A 536 -0.49 10.65 3.40
CA HIS A 536 0.46 11.69 3.81
C HIS A 536 1.23 12.33 2.64
N PRO A 537 1.95 11.60 1.76
CA PRO A 537 2.66 12.22 0.64
C PRO A 537 1.71 12.82 -0.41
N LEU A 538 0.50 12.26 -0.57
CA LEU A 538 -0.57 12.82 -1.39
C LEU A 538 -0.99 14.19 -0.87
N SER A 539 -1.39 14.26 0.40
CA SER A 539 -1.89 15.49 1.02
C SER A 539 -0.84 16.60 1.08
N ALA A 540 0.43 16.25 1.34
CA ALA A 540 1.56 17.18 1.30
C ALA A 540 1.78 17.76 -0.11
N SER A 541 1.72 16.92 -1.15
CA SER A 541 1.83 17.36 -2.56
C SER A 541 0.66 18.27 -2.97
N LEU A 542 -0.57 17.90 -2.59
CA LEU A 542 -1.77 18.69 -2.88
C LEU A 542 -1.81 20.02 -2.12
N ALA A 543 -1.36 20.08 -0.87
CA ALA A 543 -1.36 21.30 -0.06
C ALA A 543 -0.54 22.43 -0.69
N GLN A 544 0.57 22.11 -1.37
CA GLN A 544 1.43 23.10 -2.05
C GLN A 544 0.67 23.91 -3.11
N GLN A 545 -0.33 23.33 -3.78
CA GLN A 545 -1.16 23.99 -4.78
C GLN A 545 -2.04 25.10 -4.15
N PHE A 546 -2.43 24.95 -2.88
CA PHE A 546 -3.48 25.75 -2.23
C PHE A 546 -2.98 26.63 -1.07
N ALA A 547 -1.84 26.32 -0.45
CA ALA A 547 -1.33 27.02 0.74
C ALA A 547 -1.24 28.55 0.54
N GLY A 548 -0.65 28.98 -0.58
CA GLY A 548 -0.51 30.40 -0.92
C GLY A 548 -1.80 31.11 -1.39
N GLN A 549 -2.95 30.42 -1.50
CA GLN A 549 -4.19 31.01 -2.05
C GLN A 549 -5.07 31.71 -1.00
N CYS A 550 -4.96 31.37 0.29
CA CYS A 550 -5.85 31.87 1.34
C CYS A 550 -5.17 31.90 2.73
N ASN A 551 -5.75 32.61 3.70
CA ASN A 551 -5.27 32.59 5.09
C ASN A 551 -5.92 31.43 5.85
N TRP A 552 -5.39 30.23 5.62
CA TRP A 552 -5.87 28.98 6.20
C TRP A 552 -5.89 29.01 7.74
N ASN A 553 -4.81 29.47 8.38
CA ASN A 553 -4.64 29.44 9.83
C ASN A 553 -5.73 30.19 10.61
N THR A 554 -6.29 31.27 10.05
CA THR A 554 -7.35 32.05 10.72
C THR A 554 -8.75 31.86 10.11
N ASN A 555 -8.84 31.57 8.81
CA ASN A 555 -10.12 31.55 8.07
C ASN A 555 -10.41 30.21 7.38
N ALA A 556 -9.86 29.08 7.88
CA ALA A 556 -9.92 27.76 7.24
C ALA A 556 -11.26 27.40 6.59
N LYS A 557 -12.39 27.53 7.31
CA LYS A 557 -13.74 27.24 6.77
C LYS A 557 -14.12 28.11 5.56
N GLN A 558 -13.74 29.39 5.57
CA GLN A 558 -13.94 30.26 4.41
C GLN A 558 -13.01 29.85 3.25
N CYS A 559 -11.74 29.53 3.55
CA CYS A 559 -10.78 29.08 2.54
C CYS A 559 -11.23 27.75 1.88
N ILE A 560 -11.75 26.81 2.66
CA ILE A 560 -12.37 25.56 2.16
C ILE A 560 -13.54 25.89 1.23
N ASN A 561 -14.49 26.71 1.68
CA ASN A 561 -15.66 27.10 0.89
C ASN A 561 -15.30 27.87 -0.39
N GLN A 562 -14.14 28.51 -0.46
CA GLN A 562 -13.67 29.27 -1.63
C GLN A 562 -12.77 28.45 -2.59
N HIS A 563 -11.96 27.53 -2.07
CA HIS A 563 -10.89 26.87 -2.85
C HIS A 563 -11.00 25.33 -2.91
N LEU A 564 -11.60 24.67 -1.91
CA LEU A 564 -11.67 23.20 -1.82
C LEU A 564 -13.09 22.63 -1.90
N SER A 565 -14.14 23.45 -1.83
CA SER A 565 -15.54 22.99 -1.84
C SER A 565 -15.89 22.03 -2.98
N ASN A 566 -15.35 22.27 -4.18
CA ASN A 566 -15.59 21.40 -5.34
C ASN A 566 -14.75 20.11 -5.26
N ALA A 567 -13.51 20.20 -4.78
CA ALA A 567 -12.60 19.05 -4.66
C ALA A 567 -13.12 18.05 -3.62
N LEU A 568 -13.49 18.53 -2.43
CA LEU A 568 -14.03 17.70 -1.35
C LEU A 568 -15.39 17.10 -1.72
N ALA A 569 -16.28 17.87 -2.36
CA ALA A 569 -17.55 17.35 -2.87
C ALA A 569 -17.34 16.26 -3.92
N TYR A 570 -16.41 16.43 -4.87
CA TYR A 570 -16.12 15.42 -5.89
C TYR A 570 -15.48 14.16 -5.28
N LEU A 571 -14.49 14.32 -4.39
CA LEU A 571 -13.79 13.24 -3.69
C LEU A 571 -14.76 12.33 -2.93
N TRP A 572 -15.63 12.94 -2.11
CA TRP A 572 -16.67 12.24 -1.34
C TRP A 572 -17.96 11.96 -2.13
N ARG A 573 -17.95 12.24 -3.44
CA ARG A 573 -19.03 11.92 -4.40
C ARG A 573 -20.36 12.60 -4.08
N GLU A 574 -20.31 13.74 -3.42
CA GLU A 574 -21.47 14.50 -2.95
C GLU A 574 -22.02 15.52 -3.95
N GLY A 575 -23.22 16.04 -3.68
CA GLY A 575 -23.83 17.10 -4.51
C GLY A 575 -23.19 18.47 -4.33
N SER A 576 -22.69 18.73 -3.12
CA SER A 576 -22.05 19.97 -2.66
C SER A 576 -21.43 19.69 -1.29
N LEU A 577 -20.32 20.34 -0.94
CA LEU A 577 -19.76 20.25 0.41
C LEU A 577 -20.78 20.77 1.44
N SER A 578 -21.04 20.02 2.52
CA SER A 578 -21.91 20.48 3.59
C SER A 578 -21.20 21.46 4.53
N ASP A 579 -21.96 22.32 5.21
CA ASP A 579 -21.39 23.25 6.18
C ASP A 579 -20.76 22.54 7.39
N ALA A 580 -21.25 21.35 7.73
CA ALA A 580 -20.67 20.49 8.77
C ALA A 580 -19.32 19.90 8.33
N ASP A 581 -19.25 19.32 7.13
CA ASP A 581 -18.00 18.80 6.56
C ASP A 581 -16.93 19.90 6.41
N ALA A 582 -17.35 21.07 5.91
CA ALA A 582 -16.49 22.25 5.80
C ALA A 582 -15.99 22.74 7.18
N THR A 583 -16.73 22.47 8.25
CA THR A 583 -16.31 22.75 9.63
C THR A 583 -15.35 21.68 10.16
N ALA A 584 -15.59 20.40 9.89
CA ALA A 584 -14.71 19.31 10.31
C ALA A 584 -13.31 19.44 9.71
N VAL A 585 -13.22 19.64 8.38
CA VAL A 585 -11.93 19.86 7.70
C VAL A 585 -11.28 21.18 8.18
N ALA A 586 -12.07 22.22 8.45
CA ALA A 586 -11.53 23.47 9.02
C ALA A 586 -10.92 23.27 10.41
N ALA A 587 -11.56 22.47 11.27
CA ALA A 587 -11.09 22.19 12.62
C ALA A 587 -9.75 21.44 12.61
N VAL A 588 -9.55 20.48 11.69
CA VAL A 588 -8.27 19.79 11.52
C VAL A 588 -7.15 20.78 11.12
N ILE A 589 -7.41 21.64 10.12
CA ILE A 589 -6.45 22.67 9.68
C ILE A 589 -6.13 23.65 10.81
N GLN A 590 -7.15 24.14 11.53
CA GLN A 590 -6.97 25.11 12.62
C GLN A 590 -6.28 24.49 13.84
N GLY A 591 -6.58 23.23 14.18
CA GLY A 591 -5.87 22.49 15.22
C GLY A 591 -4.39 22.32 14.88
N ALA A 592 -4.06 21.87 13.67
CA ALA A 592 -2.68 21.77 13.21
C ALA A 592 -1.95 23.13 13.23
N ALA A 593 -2.59 24.20 12.74
CA ALA A 593 -2.03 25.55 12.81
C ALA A 593 -1.83 26.03 14.27
N SER A 594 -2.70 25.66 15.21
CA SER A 594 -2.55 26.01 16.63
C SER A 594 -1.41 25.28 17.34
N ARG A 595 -1.01 24.10 16.86
CA ARG A 595 0.19 23.36 17.31
C ARG A 595 1.51 24.01 16.85
N GLY A 596 1.45 24.96 15.91
CA GLY A 596 2.63 25.60 15.31
C GLY A 596 3.01 25.09 13.93
N ALA A 597 2.20 24.22 13.31
CA ALA A 597 2.43 23.74 11.95
C ALA A 597 2.49 24.88 10.92
N SER A 598 3.30 24.72 9.87
CA SER A 598 3.28 25.60 8.69
C SER A 598 1.90 25.62 8.02
N VAL A 599 1.64 26.62 7.16
CA VAL A 599 0.38 26.70 6.39
C VAL A 599 0.21 25.46 5.52
N GLU A 600 1.33 24.99 4.95
CA GLU A 600 1.45 23.81 4.12
C GLU A 600 1.14 22.52 4.91
N GLN A 601 1.77 22.31 6.08
CA GLN A 601 1.49 21.15 6.95
C GLN A 601 0.05 21.17 7.50
N ALA A 602 -0.45 22.33 7.93
CA ALA A 602 -1.81 22.46 8.46
C ALA A 602 -2.86 22.14 7.39
N LEU A 603 -2.63 22.59 6.16
CA LEU A 603 -3.48 22.29 5.01
C LEU A 603 -3.36 20.82 4.56
N ALA A 604 -2.15 20.25 4.60
CA ALA A 604 -1.93 18.83 4.34
C ALA A 604 -2.72 17.96 5.34
N ALA A 605 -2.70 18.26 6.64
CA ALA A 605 -3.49 17.54 7.64
C ALA A 605 -5.00 17.55 7.32
N GLY A 606 -5.55 18.69 6.89
CA GLY A 606 -6.94 18.80 6.46
C GLY A 606 -7.27 18.00 5.19
N ILE A 607 -6.34 17.95 4.23
CA ILE A 607 -6.48 17.14 3.00
C ILE A 607 -6.34 15.64 3.32
N ALA A 608 -5.40 15.24 4.18
CA ALA A 608 -5.21 13.86 4.63
C ALA A 608 -6.47 13.30 5.30
N PHE A 609 -7.07 14.07 6.22
CA PHE A 609 -8.35 13.73 6.86
C PHE A 609 -9.46 13.48 5.82
N ALA A 610 -9.53 14.27 4.75
CA ALA A 610 -10.50 14.06 3.68
C ALA A 610 -10.18 12.88 2.76
N LEU A 611 -8.90 12.57 2.56
CA LEU A 611 -8.42 11.45 1.74
C LEU A 611 -8.66 10.07 2.37
N ILE A 612 -8.69 9.98 3.71
CA ILE A 612 -8.95 8.72 4.45
C ILE A 612 -10.41 8.52 4.87
N ASP A 613 -11.29 9.49 4.62
CA ASP A 613 -12.74 9.39 4.88
C ASP A 613 -13.35 8.19 4.11
N ASP A 614 -14.26 7.43 4.73
CA ASP A 614 -14.93 6.30 4.08
C ASP A 614 -15.60 6.68 2.74
N ARG A 615 -16.10 7.92 2.61
CA ARG A 615 -16.70 8.46 1.39
C ARG A 615 -15.67 8.77 0.31
N ALA A 616 -14.39 8.90 0.65
CA ALA A 616 -13.31 8.90 -0.34
C ALA A 616 -12.95 7.47 -0.73
N VAL A 617 -12.71 6.60 0.26
CA VAL A 617 -12.08 5.28 0.11
C VAL A 617 -13.02 4.18 -0.41
N TYR A 618 -14.31 4.19 -0.05
CA TYR A 618 -15.23 3.07 -0.30
C TYR A 618 -16.43 3.46 -1.20
N GLN A 619 -16.85 2.54 -2.07
CA GLN A 619 -18.17 2.55 -2.67
C GLN A 619 -19.16 1.96 -1.65
N MET A 620 -19.94 2.83 -1.02
CA MET A 620 -20.94 2.46 -0.01
C MET A 620 -22.27 2.18 -0.69
N GLU A 621 -22.79 0.95 -0.58
CA GLU A 621 -23.98 0.50 -1.31
C GLU A 621 -25.01 -0.17 -0.38
N ASN A 622 -25.70 0.65 0.41
CA ASN A 622 -26.70 0.19 1.38
C ASN A 622 -28.04 -0.12 0.71
N GLY A 623 -28.42 0.68 -0.30
CA GLY A 623 -29.68 0.55 -1.01
C GLY A 623 -30.94 0.79 -0.15
N VAL A 624 -32.10 0.79 -0.80
CA VAL A 624 -33.40 1.08 -0.20
C VAL A 624 -34.46 0.05 -0.61
N ASN A 625 -35.48 -0.11 0.24
CA ASN A 625 -36.67 -0.94 0.01
C ASN A 625 -36.36 -2.41 -0.32
N LYS A 626 -36.30 -3.26 0.72
CA LYS A 626 -36.07 -4.70 0.56
C LYS A 626 -37.21 -5.37 -0.23
N THR A 627 -36.85 -6.00 -1.35
CA THR A 627 -37.75 -6.75 -2.22
C THR A 627 -37.97 -8.19 -1.73
N ALA A 628 -38.95 -8.89 -2.30
CA ALA A 628 -39.29 -10.27 -1.92
C ALA A 628 -38.21 -11.31 -2.24
N SER A 629 -37.26 -11.01 -3.15
CA SER A 629 -36.08 -11.85 -3.44
C SER A 629 -34.89 -11.55 -2.52
N GLY A 630 -35.02 -10.57 -1.61
CA GLY A 630 -33.95 -10.15 -0.70
C GLY A 630 -33.03 -9.07 -1.26
N ALA A 631 -33.18 -8.69 -2.54
CA ALA A 631 -32.47 -7.56 -3.14
C ALA A 631 -32.99 -6.21 -2.60
N GLN A 632 -32.11 -5.22 -2.52
CA GLN A 632 -32.42 -3.81 -2.20
C GLN A 632 -32.10 -2.96 -3.43
N LYS A 633 -32.97 -2.01 -3.79
CA LYS A 633 -32.75 -1.16 -4.96
C LYS A 633 -31.77 -0.04 -4.61
N LEU A 634 -30.81 0.28 -5.49
CA LEU A 634 -29.91 1.40 -5.26
C LEU A 634 -30.68 2.72 -5.14
N THR A 635 -30.19 3.62 -4.29
CA THR A 635 -30.52 5.03 -4.36
C THR A 635 -29.95 5.66 -5.63
N ALA A 636 -30.47 6.83 -6.01
CA ALA A 636 -29.96 7.60 -7.13
C ALA A 636 -28.45 7.93 -7.02
N ARG A 637 -27.94 8.14 -5.80
CA ARG A 637 -26.53 8.48 -5.54
C ARG A 637 -25.61 7.28 -5.73
N GLU A 638 -25.96 6.14 -5.10
CA GLU A 638 -25.20 4.89 -5.24
C GLU A 638 -25.16 4.43 -6.71
N PHE A 639 -26.28 4.55 -7.43
CA PHE A 639 -26.34 4.18 -8.85
C PHE A 639 -25.41 5.03 -9.73
N ILE A 640 -25.37 6.36 -9.57
CA ILE A 640 -24.44 7.18 -10.36
C ILE A 640 -22.97 6.90 -9.97
N ASN A 641 -22.68 6.59 -8.70
CA ASN A 641 -21.35 6.20 -8.25
C ASN A 641 -20.90 4.93 -8.98
N ARG A 642 -21.67 3.85 -8.89
CA ARG A 642 -21.37 2.56 -9.55
C ARG A 642 -21.24 2.74 -11.07
N MET A 643 -22.12 3.52 -11.71
CA MET A 643 -22.08 3.76 -13.16
C MET A 643 -20.87 4.59 -13.60
N SER A 644 -20.42 5.54 -12.78
CA SER A 644 -19.25 6.37 -13.09
C SER A 644 -17.95 5.58 -12.93
N TYR A 645 -17.80 4.81 -11.84
CA TYR A 645 -16.65 3.95 -11.66
C TYR A 645 -16.55 2.87 -12.74
N LEU A 646 -17.66 2.18 -13.05
CA LEU A 646 -17.71 1.19 -14.14
C LEU A 646 -17.32 1.73 -15.52
N LEU A 647 -17.63 2.99 -15.84
CA LEU A 647 -17.51 3.51 -17.21
C LEU A 647 -16.35 4.47 -17.42
N ILE A 648 -15.82 5.12 -16.38
CA ILE A 648 -14.72 6.10 -16.48
C ILE A 648 -13.72 6.04 -15.30
N ASN A 649 -13.71 4.96 -14.51
CA ASN A 649 -12.79 4.70 -13.39
C ASN A 649 -12.66 5.87 -12.39
N THR A 650 -13.74 6.60 -12.11
CA THR A 650 -13.72 7.76 -11.18
C THR A 650 -15.13 8.17 -10.71
N ALA A 651 -15.19 8.96 -9.65
CA ALA A 651 -16.39 9.61 -9.11
C ALA A 651 -17.27 10.33 -10.18
N PRO A 652 -18.59 10.48 -9.94
CA PRO A 652 -19.52 11.06 -10.90
C PRO A 652 -19.21 12.51 -11.29
N ASP A 653 -19.29 12.80 -12.59
CA ASP A 653 -19.26 14.18 -13.07
C ASP A 653 -20.51 14.99 -12.68
N GLN A 654 -20.40 16.33 -12.77
CA GLN A 654 -21.48 17.23 -12.38
C GLN A 654 -22.77 17.03 -13.20
N ALA A 655 -22.71 16.47 -14.42
CA ALA A 655 -23.91 16.20 -15.21
C ALA A 655 -24.67 14.98 -14.67
N LEU A 656 -23.99 13.93 -14.22
CA LEU A 656 -24.60 12.85 -13.44
C LEU A 656 -25.19 13.38 -12.12
N VAL A 657 -24.38 14.13 -11.35
CA VAL A 657 -24.80 14.68 -10.06
C VAL A 657 -26.03 15.59 -10.19
N ASN A 658 -26.17 16.33 -11.29
CA ASN A 658 -27.33 17.21 -11.50
C ASN A 658 -28.59 16.48 -11.97
N ASP A 659 -28.50 15.36 -12.72
CA ASP A 659 -29.68 14.67 -13.29
C ASP A 659 -29.98 13.30 -12.64
N HIS A 660 -29.30 12.95 -11.54
CA HIS A 660 -29.50 11.67 -10.84
C HIS A 660 -30.93 11.43 -10.31
N THR A 661 -31.77 12.47 -10.15
CA THR A 661 -33.15 12.31 -9.66
C THR A 661 -33.94 11.31 -10.53
N ASP A 662 -34.47 10.29 -9.86
CA ASP A 662 -35.19 9.13 -10.42
C ASP A 662 -34.42 8.27 -11.44
N ILE A 663 -33.11 8.48 -11.64
CA ILE A 663 -32.31 7.80 -12.70
C ILE A 663 -32.42 6.27 -12.65
N VAL A 664 -32.44 5.67 -11.45
CA VAL A 664 -32.53 4.21 -11.25
C VAL A 664 -33.86 3.60 -11.76
N GLN A 665 -34.84 4.43 -12.12
CA GLN A 665 -36.15 4.05 -12.65
C GLN A 665 -36.34 4.47 -14.13
N ASP A 666 -35.43 5.25 -14.72
CA ASP A 666 -35.56 5.77 -16.09
C ASP A 666 -34.43 5.24 -16.99
N ASP A 667 -34.71 4.16 -17.69
CA ASP A 667 -33.80 3.52 -18.64
C ASP A 667 -33.33 4.46 -19.75
N ASN A 668 -34.07 5.54 -20.07
CA ASN A 668 -33.66 6.51 -21.08
C ASN A 668 -32.59 7.46 -20.52
N LYS A 669 -32.68 7.87 -19.25
CA LYS A 669 -31.62 8.61 -18.56
C LYS A 669 -30.36 7.76 -18.43
N ILE A 670 -30.49 6.52 -17.93
CA ILE A 670 -29.37 5.57 -17.81
C ILE A 670 -28.68 5.43 -19.17
N ALA A 671 -29.45 5.14 -20.22
CA ALA A 671 -28.96 5.03 -21.60
C ALA A 671 -28.23 6.30 -22.09
N ALA A 672 -28.80 7.49 -21.89
CA ALA A 672 -28.22 8.74 -22.36
C ALA A 672 -26.92 9.12 -21.62
N HIS A 673 -26.86 8.87 -20.31
CA HIS A 673 -25.64 9.08 -19.53
C HIS A 673 -24.57 8.02 -19.84
N ALA A 674 -24.95 6.76 -20.03
CA ALA A 674 -24.03 5.70 -20.41
C ALA A 674 -23.35 5.99 -21.76
N ASP A 675 -24.10 6.33 -22.81
CA ASP A 675 -23.54 6.69 -24.12
C ASP A 675 -22.58 7.89 -24.03
N ARG A 676 -22.91 8.88 -23.19
CA ARG A 676 -22.09 10.06 -22.96
C ARG A 676 -20.76 9.71 -22.28
N LEU A 677 -20.78 8.83 -21.27
CA LEU A 677 -19.59 8.36 -20.55
C LEU A 677 -18.74 7.45 -21.45
N MET A 678 -19.37 6.56 -22.23
CA MET A 678 -18.70 5.72 -23.24
C MET A 678 -18.18 6.49 -24.47
N SER A 679 -18.34 7.82 -24.48
CA SER A 679 -17.74 8.76 -25.44
C SER A 679 -16.58 9.58 -24.83
N ASP A 680 -16.29 9.42 -23.54
CA ASP A 680 -15.13 10.03 -22.88
C ASP A 680 -13.84 9.23 -23.18
N ALA A 681 -12.68 9.87 -23.11
CA ALA A 681 -11.40 9.19 -23.25
C ALA A 681 -11.16 8.18 -22.12
N ALA A 682 -11.65 8.47 -20.90
CA ALA A 682 -11.50 7.60 -19.73
C ALA A 682 -12.15 6.21 -19.91
N TYR A 683 -13.22 6.10 -20.71
CA TYR A 683 -13.82 4.79 -21.04
C TYR A 683 -12.86 3.86 -21.81
N LYS A 684 -11.89 4.42 -22.55
CA LYS A 684 -10.83 3.63 -23.17
C LYS A 684 -9.88 3.03 -22.15
N GLU A 685 -9.55 3.77 -21.09
CA GLU A 685 -8.73 3.27 -19.98
C GLU A 685 -9.44 2.13 -19.24
N THR A 686 -10.72 2.33 -18.90
CA THR A 686 -11.59 1.31 -18.30
C THR A 686 -11.63 0.02 -19.12
N VAL A 687 -11.88 0.11 -20.43
CA VAL A 687 -11.97 -1.07 -21.30
C VAL A 687 -10.58 -1.68 -21.57
N TRP A 688 -9.52 -0.89 -21.64
CA TRP A 688 -8.14 -1.38 -21.66
C TRP A 688 -7.82 -2.20 -20.40
N GLN A 689 -8.08 -1.65 -19.22
CA GLN A 689 -7.89 -2.34 -17.94
C GLN A 689 -8.69 -3.65 -17.89
N PHE A 690 -9.96 -3.64 -18.30
CA PHE A 690 -10.78 -4.85 -18.40
C PHE A 690 -10.11 -5.93 -19.25
N PHE A 691 -9.63 -5.61 -20.46
CA PHE A 691 -8.96 -6.59 -21.31
C PHE A 691 -7.58 -7.02 -20.79
N ALA A 692 -6.82 -6.13 -20.17
CA ALA A 692 -5.52 -6.45 -19.55
C ALA A 692 -5.69 -7.40 -18.35
N GLU A 693 -6.54 -7.03 -17.40
CA GLU A 693 -6.87 -7.85 -16.22
C GLU A 693 -7.53 -9.16 -16.61
N TRP A 694 -8.42 -9.18 -17.62
CA TRP A 694 -9.02 -10.41 -18.15
C TRP A 694 -7.98 -11.34 -18.81
N LEU A 695 -7.08 -10.82 -19.63
CA LEU A 695 -6.13 -11.63 -20.42
C LEU A 695 -4.76 -11.85 -19.74
N GLY A 696 -4.57 -11.36 -18.53
CA GLY A 696 -3.35 -11.58 -17.72
C GLY A 696 -2.16 -10.72 -18.14
N MET A 697 -2.41 -9.57 -18.78
CA MET A 697 -1.37 -8.65 -19.21
C MET A 697 -1.13 -7.58 -18.13
N PRO A 698 0.12 -7.09 -17.94
CA PRO A 698 0.38 -5.99 -17.02
C PRO A 698 -0.31 -4.71 -17.49
N VAL A 699 -0.90 -3.96 -16.56
CA VAL A 699 -1.38 -2.60 -16.79
C VAL A 699 -0.22 -1.65 -16.48
N ILE A 700 0.50 -1.22 -17.50
CA ILE A 700 1.58 -0.24 -17.36
C ILE A 700 0.93 1.16 -17.37
N THR A 701 1.09 1.91 -16.29
CA THR A 701 0.60 3.30 -16.23
C THR A 701 1.52 4.22 -17.04
N PRO A 702 1.04 5.38 -17.54
CA PRO A 702 1.92 6.35 -18.20
C PRO A 702 3.09 6.81 -17.32
N GLU A 703 2.90 6.79 -16.00
CA GLU A 703 3.91 7.15 -15.00
C GLU A 703 5.00 6.05 -14.86
N SER A 704 4.67 4.75 -14.96
CA SER A 704 5.66 3.66 -15.01
C SER A 704 6.25 3.40 -16.41
N ALA A 705 5.58 3.84 -17.47
CA ALA A 705 6.15 3.88 -18.83
C ALA A 705 7.18 5.01 -19.04
N SER A 706 7.35 5.93 -18.08
CA SER A 706 8.09 7.19 -18.25
C SER A 706 9.60 7.13 -17.99
N ILE A 707 10.28 6.22 -18.70
CA ILE A 707 11.60 6.52 -19.28
C ILE A 707 11.42 6.21 -20.77
N ILE A 708 11.13 7.16 -21.66
CA ILE A 708 11.83 8.43 -21.93
C ILE A 708 10.81 9.57 -22.21
N PRO A 709 11.09 10.85 -21.84
CA PRO A 709 10.17 11.97 -22.11
C PRO A 709 9.96 12.26 -23.60
N SER A 710 8.68 12.40 -23.99
CA SER A 710 8.23 12.75 -25.34
C SER A 710 8.07 14.28 -25.56
N PRO A 711 7.78 14.78 -26.77
CA PRO A 711 8.59 15.86 -27.36
C PRO A 711 8.33 17.27 -26.82
N ILE A 712 9.42 17.96 -26.46
CA ILE A 712 9.41 19.40 -26.16
C ILE A 712 9.27 20.20 -27.47
N GLN A 713 8.24 21.04 -27.54
CA GLN A 713 7.95 21.89 -28.69
C GLN A 713 8.78 23.19 -28.67
N GLY A 714 10.06 23.12 -29.05
CA GLY A 714 10.89 24.30 -29.34
C GLY A 714 12.40 24.11 -29.19
N ASP A 715 13.19 24.67 -30.12
CA ASP A 715 14.66 24.63 -30.10
C ASP A 715 15.25 25.45 -28.93
N GLN A 716 15.63 24.80 -27.82
CA GLN A 716 16.37 25.45 -26.72
C GLN A 716 17.51 24.60 -26.12
N CYS A 717 18.37 24.07 -26.98
CA CYS A 717 19.72 23.70 -26.57
C CYS A 717 20.74 24.59 -27.28
N ASN A 718 21.51 25.36 -26.49
CA ASN A 718 22.48 26.35 -26.98
C ASN A 718 23.94 25.86 -26.87
N SER A 719 24.15 24.67 -26.28
CA SER A 719 25.48 24.11 -26.05
C SER A 719 25.47 22.58 -26.05
N THR A 720 26.63 21.96 -26.26
CA THR A 720 26.82 20.51 -26.08
C THR A 720 26.65 20.08 -24.63
N ALA A 721 27.08 20.91 -23.66
CA ALA A 721 26.91 20.61 -22.24
C ALA A 721 25.43 20.45 -21.86
N GLN A 722 24.55 21.32 -22.35
CA GLN A 722 23.09 21.17 -22.15
C GLN A 722 22.56 19.85 -22.75
N CYS A 723 23.01 19.47 -23.95
CA CYS A 723 22.65 18.18 -24.53
C CYS A 723 23.13 16.98 -23.70
N GLN A 724 24.31 17.09 -23.09
CA GLN A 724 24.90 16.02 -22.27
C GLN A 724 24.19 15.91 -20.92
N THR A 725 23.84 17.02 -20.26
CA THR A 725 23.05 17.01 -19.01
C THR A 725 21.59 16.59 -19.27
N GLN A 726 20.95 17.04 -20.35
CA GLN A 726 19.55 16.72 -20.64
C GLN A 726 19.34 15.24 -21.02
N PHE A 727 20.37 14.58 -21.57
CA PHE A 727 20.32 13.18 -22.00
C PHE A 727 21.42 12.35 -21.32
N GLU A 728 21.71 12.61 -20.04
CA GLU A 728 22.90 12.10 -19.34
C GLU A 728 23.04 10.57 -19.34
N GLY A 729 21.93 9.83 -19.24
CA GLY A 729 21.94 8.37 -19.38
C GLY A 729 22.29 7.86 -20.80
N LEU A 730 21.93 8.61 -21.85
CA LEU A 730 22.34 8.31 -23.23
C LEU A 730 23.77 8.77 -23.52
N ALA A 731 24.21 9.88 -22.90
CA ALA A 731 25.54 10.46 -23.07
C ALA A 731 26.69 9.57 -22.50
N GLN A 732 26.36 8.57 -21.69
CA GLN A 732 27.29 7.51 -21.27
C GLN A 732 27.54 6.45 -22.36
N SER A 733 26.63 6.33 -23.34
CA SER A 733 26.67 5.31 -24.40
C SER A 733 26.88 5.87 -25.81
N TYR A 734 26.55 7.16 -26.04
CA TYR A 734 26.57 7.81 -27.35
C TYR A 734 27.16 9.23 -27.30
N ASP A 735 27.71 9.73 -28.41
CA ASP A 735 28.43 11.00 -28.54
C ASP A 735 27.48 12.22 -28.61
N CYS A 736 26.74 12.47 -27.53
CA CYS A 736 25.70 13.50 -27.47
C CYS A 736 26.28 14.94 -27.51
N LYS A 737 25.84 15.71 -28.52
CA LYS A 737 26.36 17.02 -28.96
C LYS A 737 25.27 17.95 -29.47
N ASN A 738 25.54 19.26 -29.47
CA ASN A 738 24.67 20.22 -30.16
C ASN A 738 24.87 20.12 -31.69
N SER A 739 23.77 20.09 -32.46
CA SER A 739 23.82 20.01 -33.94
C SER A 739 24.42 21.26 -34.62
N ALA A 740 24.60 22.37 -33.90
CA ALA A 740 25.16 23.63 -34.38
C ALA A 740 24.45 24.22 -35.63
N SER A 741 23.19 23.82 -35.85
CA SER A 741 22.36 24.28 -36.96
C SER A 741 21.46 25.45 -36.55
N ASN A 742 20.83 26.11 -37.53
CA ASN A 742 19.96 27.28 -37.30
C ASN A 742 18.66 26.96 -36.52
N THR A 743 18.45 25.68 -36.19
CA THR A 743 17.35 25.10 -35.39
C THR A 743 18.00 24.07 -34.47
N SER A 744 18.60 24.52 -33.36
CA SER A 744 19.66 23.78 -32.66
C SER A 744 19.14 22.66 -31.75
N TRP A 745 18.95 21.48 -32.34
CA TRP A 745 18.63 20.22 -31.65
C TRP A 745 19.88 19.48 -31.15
N CYS A 746 19.70 18.56 -30.20
CA CYS A 746 20.75 17.69 -29.66
C CYS A 746 20.84 16.36 -30.43
N SER A 747 22.06 15.97 -30.79
CA SER A 747 22.37 14.76 -31.55
C SER A 747 23.33 13.86 -30.77
N CYS A 748 23.04 12.56 -30.66
CA CYS A 748 24.08 11.58 -30.37
C CYS A 748 24.33 10.73 -31.63
N ASP A 749 25.59 10.42 -31.92
CA ASP A 749 26.05 9.61 -33.06
C ASP A 749 25.51 10.04 -34.45
N GLY A 750 25.07 11.29 -34.59
CA GLY A 750 24.53 11.88 -35.83
C GLY A 750 23.01 11.77 -36.00
N VAL A 751 22.28 11.16 -35.06
CA VAL A 751 20.81 11.12 -35.01
C VAL A 751 20.28 11.97 -33.85
N ARG A 752 18.97 12.27 -33.81
CA ARG A 752 18.34 13.11 -32.78
C ARG A 752 18.30 12.40 -31.42
N CYS A 753 18.67 13.07 -30.32
CA CYS A 753 18.59 12.50 -28.96
C CYS A 753 17.16 12.04 -28.62
N ASP A 754 16.16 12.82 -29.02
CA ASP A 754 14.74 12.50 -28.92
C ASP A 754 14.32 11.36 -29.85
N SER A 755 14.99 11.14 -30.99
CA SER A 755 14.75 9.98 -31.88
C SER A 755 15.46 8.69 -31.43
N LEU A 756 16.42 8.79 -30.50
CA LEU A 756 16.90 7.64 -29.72
C LEU A 756 15.90 7.28 -28.60
N GLY A 757 14.91 8.14 -28.34
CA GLY A 757 13.84 7.98 -27.37
C GLY A 757 12.71 7.03 -27.80
N GLY A 758 13.05 5.91 -28.44
CA GLY A 758 12.06 4.86 -28.72
C GLY A 758 11.52 4.25 -27.42
N LEU A 759 10.23 3.93 -27.38
CA LEU A 759 9.68 3.08 -26.33
C LEU A 759 10.46 1.76 -26.26
N SER A 760 10.69 1.25 -25.05
CA SER A 760 11.27 -0.07 -24.85
C SER A 760 10.45 -1.13 -25.60
N THR A 761 11.04 -2.30 -25.89
CA THR A 761 10.31 -3.36 -26.61
C THR A 761 9.03 -3.73 -25.85
N GLU A 762 9.11 -3.86 -24.52
CA GLU A 762 7.98 -4.12 -23.62
C GLU A 762 6.92 -3.01 -23.64
N ALA A 763 7.31 -1.74 -23.48
CA ALA A 763 6.37 -0.62 -23.54
C ALA A 763 5.73 -0.49 -24.94
N SER A 764 6.46 -0.84 -26.00
CA SER A 764 5.92 -0.93 -27.36
C SER A 764 4.89 -2.06 -27.48
N MET A 765 5.18 -3.26 -26.97
CA MET A 765 4.23 -4.39 -26.94
C MET A 765 2.93 -4.03 -26.21
N HIS A 766 3.04 -3.35 -25.06
CA HIS A 766 1.89 -2.86 -24.31
C HIS A 766 1.05 -1.88 -25.14
N GLU A 767 1.71 -0.87 -25.71
CA GLU A 767 1.11 0.20 -26.50
C GLU A 767 0.46 -0.30 -27.81
N GLU A 768 1.03 -1.31 -28.48
CA GLU A 768 0.39 -2.01 -29.60
C GLU A 768 -0.98 -2.57 -29.20
N THR A 769 -1.03 -3.32 -28.11
CA THR A 769 -2.25 -4.00 -27.66
C THR A 769 -3.30 -3.00 -27.17
N ARG A 770 -2.85 -1.95 -26.46
CA ARG A 770 -3.68 -0.81 -26.08
C ARG A 770 -4.30 -0.14 -27.30
N ARG A 771 -3.50 0.19 -28.33
CA ARG A 771 -3.97 0.80 -29.58
C ARG A 771 -4.98 -0.06 -30.34
N MET A 772 -4.84 -1.38 -30.30
CA MET A 772 -5.85 -2.30 -30.86
C MET A 772 -7.19 -2.17 -30.12
N VAL A 773 -7.18 -2.16 -28.78
CA VAL A 773 -8.39 -1.97 -27.97
C VAL A 773 -9.01 -0.59 -28.20
N GLU A 774 -8.22 0.49 -28.22
CA GLU A 774 -8.70 1.84 -28.55
C GLU A 774 -9.35 1.91 -29.94
N HIS A 775 -8.75 1.27 -30.95
CA HIS A 775 -9.28 1.25 -32.32
C HIS A 775 -10.63 0.54 -32.41
N ILE A 776 -10.79 -0.58 -31.71
CA ILE A 776 -12.05 -1.33 -31.61
C ILE A 776 -13.14 -0.47 -30.97
N ILE A 777 -12.81 0.26 -29.88
CA ILE A 777 -13.75 1.15 -29.19
C ILE A 777 -14.16 2.34 -30.07
N ASP A 778 -13.21 2.99 -30.75
CA ASP A 778 -13.47 4.17 -31.59
C ASP A 778 -14.36 3.87 -32.80
N ASN A 779 -14.25 2.65 -33.36
CA ASN A 779 -14.97 2.25 -34.57
C ASN A 779 -16.17 1.32 -34.27
N ASP A 780 -16.46 1.07 -32.99
CA ASP A 780 -17.50 0.15 -32.49
C ASP A 780 -17.43 -1.24 -33.13
N LEU A 781 -16.21 -1.76 -33.29
CA LEU A 781 -15.93 -3.08 -33.86
C LEU A 781 -16.33 -4.17 -32.86
N PRO A 782 -16.71 -5.37 -33.33
CA PRO A 782 -17.06 -6.46 -32.44
C PRO A 782 -15.84 -6.94 -31.65
N ILE A 783 -16.01 -7.37 -30.40
CA ILE A 783 -14.92 -7.90 -29.54
C ILE A 783 -14.17 -9.07 -30.20
N SER A 784 -14.82 -9.81 -31.10
CA SER A 784 -14.17 -10.82 -31.95
C SER A 784 -12.95 -10.29 -32.71
N GLU A 785 -12.97 -9.03 -33.14
CA GLU A 785 -11.88 -8.37 -33.86
C GLU A 785 -10.58 -8.36 -33.05
N LEU A 786 -10.67 -8.27 -31.72
CA LEU A 786 -9.50 -8.39 -30.83
C LEU A 786 -8.76 -9.73 -31.02
N PHE A 787 -9.49 -10.78 -31.42
CA PHE A 787 -8.95 -12.12 -31.69
C PHE A 787 -8.75 -12.39 -33.18
N THR A 788 -9.50 -11.73 -34.08
CA THR A 788 -9.48 -12.01 -35.54
C THR A 788 -8.75 -11.00 -36.41
N ALA A 789 -8.33 -9.84 -35.89
CA ALA A 789 -7.69 -8.79 -36.67
C ALA A 789 -6.46 -9.32 -37.44
N ASP A 790 -6.48 -9.17 -38.77
CA ASP A 790 -5.37 -9.46 -39.68
C ASP A 790 -4.37 -8.30 -39.79
N TYR A 791 -4.40 -7.37 -38.83
CA TYR A 791 -3.56 -6.19 -38.74
C TYR A 791 -3.14 -5.91 -37.30
N SER A 792 -2.18 -5.01 -37.11
CA SER A 792 -1.88 -4.43 -35.81
C SER A 792 -1.33 -3.00 -35.94
N PHE A 793 -1.07 -2.33 -34.82
CA PHE A 793 -0.41 -1.03 -34.75
C PHE A 793 1.05 -1.23 -34.33
N ILE A 794 1.98 -0.80 -35.19
CA ILE A 794 3.40 -1.14 -35.07
C ILE A 794 4.24 0.14 -35.13
N ASN A 795 5.26 0.22 -34.27
CA ASN A 795 6.35 1.20 -34.30
C ASN A 795 7.65 0.57 -34.84
N SER A 796 8.73 1.34 -34.94
CA SER A 796 10.05 0.82 -35.38
C SER A 796 10.57 -0.32 -34.51
N THR A 797 10.39 -0.24 -33.19
CA THR A 797 10.85 -1.26 -32.21
C THR A 797 10.14 -2.61 -32.43
N LEU A 798 8.81 -2.59 -32.58
CA LEU A 798 8.02 -3.79 -32.88
C LEU A 798 8.26 -4.31 -34.28
N ALA A 799 8.52 -3.43 -35.26
CA ALA A 799 8.83 -3.86 -36.62
C ALA A 799 10.09 -4.75 -36.67
N GLU A 800 11.16 -4.35 -35.98
CA GLU A 800 12.36 -5.18 -35.82
C GLU A 800 12.07 -6.46 -35.02
N HIS A 801 11.36 -6.35 -33.90
CA HIS A 801 11.05 -7.49 -33.04
C HIS A 801 10.20 -8.56 -33.77
N TYR A 802 9.25 -8.15 -34.63
CA TYR A 802 8.40 -9.03 -35.45
C TYR A 802 9.01 -9.41 -36.80
N GLY A 803 10.05 -8.73 -37.27
CA GLY A 803 10.65 -8.97 -38.59
C GLY A 803 9.80 -8.47 -39.77
N VAL A 804 9.04 -7.39 -39.56
CA VAL A 804 8.21 -6.73 -40.58
C VAL A 804 8.83 -5.39 -41.02
N PRO A 805 8.44 -4.81 -42.17
CA PRO A 805 8.91 -3.49 -42.58
C PRO A 805 8.61 -2.41 -41.52
N ALA A 806 9.60 -1.58 -41.21
CA ALA A 806 9.43 -0.45 -40.30
C ALA A 806 8.47 0.61 -40.90
N PRO A 807 7.62 1.24 -40.07
CA PRO A 807 6.71 2.29 -40.52
C PRO A 807 7.46 3.59 -40.87
N VAL A 808 6.79 4.47 -41.61
CA VAL A 808 7.30 5.82 -41.97
C VAL A 808 6.97 6.87 -40.89
N THR A 809 6.00 6.56 -40.03
CA THR A 809 5.56 7.35 -38.88
C THR A 809 5.79 6.55 -37.59
N ASP A 810 5.94 7.23 -36.46
CA ASP A 810 6.28 6.63 -35.16
C ASP A 810 5.39 5.43 -34.79
N TRP A 811 4.10 5.51 -35.13
CA TRP A 811 3.16 4.39 -35.18
C TRP A 811 2.45 4.36 -36.53
N ALA A 812 2.15 3.16 -37.03
CA ALA A 812 1.25 2.96 -38.18
C ALA A 812 0.45 1.65 -38.04
N ARG A 813 -0.70 1.56 -38.72
CA ARG A 813 -1.35 0.27 -38.98
C ARG A 813 -0.49 -0.55 -39.96
N TYR A 814 -0.31 -1.82 -39.66
CA TYR A 814 0.35 -2.80 -40.53
C TYR A 814 -0.59 -3.99 -40.73
N ASP A 815 -1.01 -4.23 -41.97
CA ASP A 815 -1.82 -5.40 -42.34
C ASP A 815 -0.91 -6.61 -42.59
N PHE A 816 -1.13 -7.70 -41.85
CA PHE A 816 -0.39 -8.94 -42.02
C PHE A 816 -0.85 -9.68 -43.30
N PRO A 817 0.08 -10.27 -44.07
CA PRO A 817 -0.30 -11.03 -45.27
C PRO A 817 -1.07 -12.30 -44.91
N ALA A 818 -2.01 -12.73 -45.75
CA ALA A 818 -2.74 -13.98 -45.57
C ALA A 818 -1.79 -15.18 -45.39
N GLY A 819 -2.01 -15.98 -44.34
CA GLY A 819 -1.08 -17.04 -43.92
C GLY A 819 0.08 -16.58 -43.03
N ALA A 820 0.07 -15.33 -42.57
CA ALA A 820 0.92 -14.88 -41.46
C ALA A 820 0.62 -15.67 -40.18
N SER A 821 1.63 -15.78 -39.33
CA SER A 821 1.51 -16.42 -38.01
C SER A 821 0.99 -15.49 -36.91
N ARG A 822 0.92 -14.18 -37.17
CA ARG A 822 0.29 -13.19 -36.28
C ARG A 822 -1.08 -12.79 -36.84
N LEU A 823 -2.06 -12.76 -35.94
CA LEU A 823 -3.45 -12.41 -36.10
C LEU A 823 -4.04 -12.26 -34.69
N GLY A 824 -4.62 -11.11 -34.37
CA GLY A 824 -5.22 -10.81 -33.06
C GLY A 824 -4.29 -10.88 -31.83
N ILE A 825 -4.86 -10.51 -30.69
CA ILE A 825 -4.20 -10.31 -29.39
C ILE A 825 -3.44 -11.53 -28.87
N LEU A 826 -3.92 -12.75 -29.17
CA LEU A 826 -3.27 -14.00 -28.76
C LEU A 826 -1.91 -14.22 -29.45
N THR A 827 -1.57 -13.38 -30.43
CA THR A 827 -0.26 -13.35 -31.10
C THR A 827 0.51 -12.05 -30.90
N HIS A 828 0.00 -11.09 -30.11
CA HIS A 828 0.78 -9.92 -29.67
C HIS A 828 1.83 -10.37 -28.66
N ALA A 829 3.04 -9.82 -28.74
CA ALA A 829 4.11 -10.21 -27.82
C ALA A 829 3.82 -9.83 -26.35
N ASN A 830 3.02 -8.80 -26.09
CA ASN A 830 2.50 -8.48 -24.74
C ASN A 830 1.80 -9.70 -24.11
N PHE A 831 0.77 -10.23 -24.78
CA PHE A 831 0.05 -11.41 -24.33
C PHE A 831 0.95 -12.64 -24.21
N LEU A 832 1.84 -12.86 -25.20
CA LEU A 832 2.72 -14.03 -25.25
C LEU A 832 3.78 -14.04 -24.14
N THR A 833 4.28 -12.87 -23.73
CA THR A 833 5.30 -12.72 -22.68
C THR A 833 4.68 -12.63 -21.29
N ALA A 834 3.59 -11.87 -21.10
CA ALA A 834 2.89 -11.80 -19.82
C ALA A 834 2.36 -13.18 -19.36
N ASN A 835 1.99 -14.03 -20.31
CA ASN A 835 1.52 -15.40 -20.07
C ASN A 835 2.60 -16.48 -20.31
N GLY A 836 3.88 -16.10 -20.29
CA GLY A 836 5.05 -17.00 -20.35
C GLY A 836 5.89 -16.95 -19.06
N LYS A 837 6.78 -17.92 -18.87
CA LYS A 837 7.75 -17.93 -17.75
C LYS A 837 8.98 -18.78 -18.08
N HIS A 838 10.00 -18.16 -18.64
CA HIS A 838 11.34 -18.69 -18.94
C HIS A 838 11.43 -20.16 -19.37
N GLY A 839 11.37 -20.39 -20.69
CA GLY A 839 11.53 -21.70 -21.34
C GLY A 839 10.23 -22.22 -21.95
N ARG A 840 10.32 -22.70 -23.20
CA ARG A 840 9.16 -23.12 -24.03
C ARG A 840 8.17 -24.01 -23.29
N ASP A 841 8.62 -25.14 -22.74
CA ASP A 841 7.81 -26.08 -21.93
C ASP A 841 6.92 -25.40 -20.88
N VAL A 842 7.44 -24.36 -20.24
CA VAL A 842 6.76 -23.64 -19.16
C VAL A 842 5.78 -22.63 -19.76
N ASN A 843 6.16 -21.94 -20.84
CA ASN A 843 5.26 -21.10 -21.61
C ASN A 843 4.05 -21.89 -22.15
N THR A 844 4.26 -23.12 -22.65
CA THR A 844 3.18 -24.01 -23.11
C THR A 844 2.13 -24.18 -22.01
N ILE A 845 2.57 -24.49 -20.78
CA ILE A 845 1.68 -24.69 -19.61
C ILE A 845 0.93 -23.40 -19.25
N PHE A 846 1.62 -22.26 -19.14
CA PHE A 846 0.99 -21.00 -18.73
C PHE A 846 0.05 -20.43 -19.80
N ARG A 847 0.45 -20.40 -21.08
CA ARG A 847 -0.42 -19.96 -22.19
C ARG A 847 -1.67 -20.86 -22.30
N GLY A 848 -1.50 -22.18 -22.11
CA GLY A 848 -2.62 -23.13 -22.05
C GLY A 848 -3.57 -22.90 -20.87
N LYS A 849 -3.05 -22.71 -19.65
CA LYS A 849 -3.81 -22.38 -18.43
C LYS A 849 -4.63 -21.10 -18.60
N ILE A 850 -4.03 -20.07 -19.21
CA ILE A 850 -4.66 -18.76 -19.40
C ILE A 850 -5.84 -18.85 -20.37
N VAL A 851 -5.71 -19.57 -21.48
CA VAL A 851 -6.86 -19.83 -22.38
C VAL A 851 -7.96 -20.60 -21.65
N PHE A 852 -7.62 -21.66 -20.92
CA PHE A 852 -8.57 -22.49 -20.18
C PHE A 852 -9.38 -21.68 -19.13
N GLU A 853 -8.67 -20.96 -18.24
CA GLU A 853 -9.30 -20.25 -17.12
C GLU A 853 -9.95 -18.92 -17.51
N ARG A 854 -9.35 -18.19 -18.46
CA ARG A 854 -9.78 -16.82 -18.79
C ARG A 854 -10.68 -16.76 -20.02
N LEU A 855 -10.45 -17.55 -21.08
CA LEU A 855 -11.31 -17.53 -22.27
C LEU A 855 -12.50 -18.49 -22.18
N PHE A 856 -12.43 -19.55 -21.37
CA PHE A 856 -13.55 -20.49 -21.17
C PHE A 856 -14.14 -20.48 -19.74
N CYS A 857 -13.55 -19.73 -18.81
CA CYS A 857 -14.04 -19.55 -17.43
C CYS A 857 -14.08 -20.85 -16.60
N GLU A 858 -13.30 -21.85 -17.01
CA GLU A 858 -13.08 -23.09 -16.27
C GLU A 858 -12.10 -22.88 -15.10
N GLN A 859 -12.03 -23.86 -14.20
CA GLN A 859 -11.10 -23.81 -13.06
C GLN A 859 -10.10 -24.97 -13.15
N MET A 860 -8.81 -24.66 -13.25
CA MET A 860 -7.78 -25.68 -13.09
C MET A 860 -7.80 -26.23 -11.66
N PRO A 861 -7.72 -27.57 -11.47
CA PRO A 861 -7.45 -28.11 -10.15
C PRO A 861 -6.07 -27.64 -9.67
N PRO A 862 -5.85 -27.48 -8.35
CA PRO A 862 -4.54 -27.10 -7.83
C PRO A 862 -3.47 -28.12 -8.26
N PRO A 863 -2.24 -27.66 -8.60
CA PRO A 863 -1.18 -28.57 -9.03
C PRO A 863 -0.79 -29.54 -7.91
N PRO A 864 -0.25 -30.74 -8.25
CA PRO A 864 0.27 -31.66 -7.25
C PRO A 864 1.42 -31.02 -6.44
N PRO A 865 1.63 -31.41 -5.17
CA PRO A 865 2.68 -30.85 -4.32
C PRO A 865 4.08 -30.91 -4.96
N ALA A 866 4.89 -29.89 -4.71
CA ALA A 866 6.16 -29.65 -5.42
C ALA A 866 7.13 -30.83 -5.41
N GLU A 867 7.15 -31.67 -4.35
CA GLU A 867 7.96 -32.90 -4.30
C GLU A 867 7.72 -33.85 -5.49
N GLN A 868 6.54 -33.79 -6.13
CA GLN A 868 6.19 -34.62 -7.29
C GLN A 868 6.63 -34.01 -8.63
N SER A 869 6.92 -32.70 -8.71
CA SER A 869 7.33 -32.05 -9.96
C SER A 869 8.84 -32.05 -10.20
N VAL A 870 9.66 -31.96 -9.14
CA VAL A 870 11.14 -31.86 -9.28
C VAL A 870 11.75 -33.08 -10.01
N ASN A 871 11.16 -34.27 -9.81
CA ASN A 871 11.63 -35.51 -10.44
C ASN A 871 11.36 -35.62 -11.95
N LEU A 872 10.60 -34.69 -12.56
CA LEU A 872 10.26 -34.70 -14.00
C LEU A 872 11.06 -33.68 -14.84
N ALA A 873 12.02 -32.97 -14.24
CA ALA A 873 12.82 -31.96 -14.94
C ALA A 873 13.83 -32.52 -15.98
N GLY A 874 14.01 -33.85 -16.05
CA GLY A 874 15.04 -34.49 -16.88
C GLY A 874 14.64 -34.85 -18.31
N GLU A 875 13.39 -35.30 -18.54
CA GLU A 875 12.95 -35.79 -19.86
C GLU A 875 11.52 -35.33 -20.19
N ILE A 876 11.37 -34.62 -21.32
CA ILE A 876 10.15 -33.90 -21.75
C ILE A 876 9.16 -34.86 -22.44
N ALA A 877 8.95 -36.06 -21.86
CA ALA A 877 8.24 -37.16 -22.51
C ALA A 877 6.92 -37.58 -21.82
N ASP A 878 6.83 -37.50 -20.49
CA ASP A 878 5.84 -38.30 -19.72
C ASP A 878 4.79 -37.48 -18.94
N ARG A 879 4.70 -36.15 -19.10
CA ARG A 879 3.76 -35.32 -18.30
C ARG A 879 2.28 -35.66 -18.52
N GLY A 880 1.89 -35.94 -19.77
CA GLY A 880 0.53 -36.32 -20.15
C GLY A 880 0.13 -37.76 -19.78
N THR A 881 1.07 -38.54 -19.25
CA THR A 881 0.93 -39.98 -18.95
C THR A 881 1.18 -40.29 -17.47
N HIS A 882 2.10 -39.57 -16.82
CA HIS A 882 2.42 -39.72 -15.40
C HIS A 882 1.18 -39.49 -14.52
N PRO A 883 0.84 -40.41 -13.58
CA PRO A 883 -0.47 -40.40 -12.90
C PRO A 883 -0.84 -39.11 -12.16
N ALA A 884 0.13 -38.39 -11.59
CA ALA A 884 -0.09 -37.13 -10.87
C ALA A 884 -0.17 -35.89 -11.78
N CYS A 885 0.44 -35.95 -12.97
CA CYS A 885 0.59 -34.79 -13.86
C CYS A 885 -0.50 -34.77 -14.94
N LYS A 886 -0.87 -35.95 -15.45
CA LYS A 886 -1.78 -36.11 -16.59
C LYS A 886 -3.13 -35.38 -16.43
N GLY A 887 -3.66 -35.27 -15.21
CA GLY A 887 -4.96 -34.63 -14.96
C GLY A 887 -5.01 -33.16 -15.36
N CYS A 888 -3.88 -32.45 -15.27
CA CYS A 888 -3.73 -31.09 -15.78
C CYS A 888 -3.19 -31.10 -17.22
N HIS A 889 -2.09 -31.84 -17.45
CA HIS A 889 -1.33 -31.78 -18.70
C HIS A 889 -2.07 -32.35 -19.93
N GLN A 890 -3.05 -33.25 -19.75
CA GLN A 890 -3.92 -33.69 -20.85
C GLN A 890 -4.85 -32.57 -21.36
N VAL A 891 -5.02 -31.49 -20.60
CA VAL A 891 -5.87 -30.34 -20.94
C VAL A 891 -5.02 -29.12 -21.34
N VAL A 892 -4.04 -28.71 -20.52
CA VAL A 892 -3.29 -27.47 -20.79
C VAL A 892 -2.20 -27.62 -21.85
N ASP A 893 -1.51 -28.76 -21.97
CA ASP A 893 -0.42 -28.89 -22.95
C ASP A 893 -0.94 -28.83 -24.40
N PRO A 894 -2.08 -29.46 -24.80
CA PRO A 894 -2.67 -29.29 -26.12
C PRO A 894 -3.02 -27.85 -26.48
N ILE A 895 -3.63 -27.12 -25.53
CA ILE A 895 -4.01 -25.72 -25.72
C ILE A 895 -2.75 -24.85 -25.82
N GLY A 896 -1.75 -25.12 -24.97
CA GLY A 896 -0.45 -24.46 -24.96
C GLY A 896 0.34 -24.62 -26.25
N ARG A 897 0.34 -25.81 -26.87
CA ARG A 897 1.11 -26.08 -28.09
C ARG A 897 0.66 -25.26 -29.29
N MET A 898 -0.56 -24.73 -29.28
CA MET A 898 -1.02 -23.77 -30.30
C MET A 898 -0.13 -22.50 -30.35
N PHE A 899 0.57 -22.19 -29.25
CA PHE A 899 1.49 -21.07 -29.10
C PHE A 899 2.98 -21.45 -29.26
N ASP A 900 3.33 -22.72 -29.47
CA ASP A 900 4.72 -23.22 -29.49
C ASP A 900 5.56 -22.74 -30.71
N LEU A 901 5.01 -21.87 -31.56
CA LEU A 901 5.75 -21.10 -32.58
C LEU A 901 6.40 -19.82 -32.04
N TYR A 902 6.12 -19.46 -30.78
CA TYR A 902 6.60 -18.25 -30.12
C TYR A 902 7.52 -18.54 -28.93
N ASP A 903 8.67 -17.87 -28.89
CA ASP A 903 9.58 -17.90 -27.75
C ASP A 903 9.04 -17.10 -26.54
N ASP A 904 9.84 -17.02 -25.48
CA ASP A 904 9.54 -16.33 -24.22
C ASP A 904 9.18 -14.84 -24.41
N TYR A 905 9.75 -14.21 -25.45
CA TYR A 905 9.56 -12.80 -25.78
C TYR A 905 8.49 -12.59 -26.87
N GLY A 906 7.70 -13.63 -27.19
CA GLY A 906 6.67 -13.57 -28.22
C GLY A 906 7.21 -13.48 -29.66
N LYS A 907 8.50 -13.75 -29.89
CA LYS A 907 9.13 -13.76 -31.22
C LYS A 907 9.01 -15.14 -31.87
N LYS A 908 8.84 -15.17 -33.19
CA LYS A 908 8.65 -16.39 -33.97
C LYS A 908 9.97 -17.17 -34.11
N PHE A 909 9.92 -18.51 -34.06
CA PHE A 909 11.06 -19.37 -34.39
C PHE A 909 10.68 -20.62 -35.20
N ASP A 910 11.65 -21.18 -35.95
CA ASP A 910 11.40 -22.17 -37.02
C ASP A 910 11.32 -23.64 -36.58
N LYS A 911 11.06 -23.95 -35.29
CA LYS A 911 11.13 -25.33 -34.74
C LYS A 911 9.99 -25.70 -33.76
N ALA A 912 8.78 -25.31 -34.11
CA ALA A 912 7.57 -25.66 -33.36
C ALA A 912 7.08 -27.08 -33.67
N ASN A 913 6.49 -27.75 -32.67
CA ASN A 913 5.57 -28.87 -32.90
C ASN A 913 4.17 -28.25 -33.01
N LEU A 914 3.68 -28.03 -34.22
CA LEU A 914 2.52 -27.16 -34.50
C LEU A 914 1.14 -27.75 -34.13
N PHE A 915 1.07 -29.02 -33.72
CA PHE A 915 -0.21 -29.66 -33.38
C PHE A 915 -0.61 -29.43 -31.91
N GLY A 916 -1.47 -28.43 -31.71
CA GLY A 916 -2.27 -28.21 -30.51
C GLY A 916 -3.72 -28.61 -30.72
N GLY A 917 -4.59 -28.29 -29.76
CA GLY A 917 -6.01 -28.61 -29.83
C GLY A 917 -6.77 -28.25 -28.56
N LEU A 918 -8.10 -28.17 -28.64
CA LEU A 918 -8.99 -27.79 -27.55
C LEU A 918 -9.84 -28.98 -27.08
N TYR A 919 -9.30 -29.79 -26.17
CA TYR A 919 -9.93 -31.05 -25.74
C TYR A 919 -10.80 -30.88 -24.48
N MET A 920 -11.91 -30.18 -24.63
CA MET A 920 -12.95 -29.94 -23.59
C MET A 920 -14.36 -30.04 -24.20
N ASP A 921 -15.41 -30.13 -23.38
CA ASP A 921 -16.81 -30.24 -23.85
C ASP A 921 -17.39 -28.86 -24.24
N VAL A 922 -16.83 -28.28 -25.31
CA VAL A 922 -17.21 -26.97 -25.87
C VAL A 922 -17.44 -27.06 -27.38
N ASP A 923 -18.09 -26.05 -27.94
CA ASP A 923 -18.59 -26.06 -29.31
C ASP A 923 -17.56 -25.73 -30.41
N ILE A 924 -16.30 -25.48 -30.03
CA ILE A 924 -15.13 -25.40 -30.93
C ILE A 924 -14.01 -26.37 -30.51
N ALA A 925 -14.37 -27.52 -29.93
CA ALA A 925 -13.41 -28.55 -29.57
C ALA A 925 -12.89 -29.29 -30.82
N ASP A 926 -11.69 -28.92 -31.28
CA ASP A 926 -11.03 -29.50 -32.46
C ASP A 926 -9.49 -29.55 -32.29
N ASP A 927 -8.82 -30.20 -33.24
CA ASP A 927 -7.36 -30.08 -33.44
C ASP A 927 -7.03 -28.76 -34.17
N TYR A 928 -5.89 -28.13 -33.86
CA TYR A 928 -5.49 -26.85 -34.45
C TYR A 928 -4.00 -26.81 -34.84
N ASP A 929 -3.72 -26.37 -36.07
CA ASP A 929 -2.36 -26.21 -36.63
C ASP A 929 -1.62 -24.98 -36.05
N SER A 930 -2.35 -24.05 -35.43
CA SER A 930 -1.78 -22.89 -34.71
C SER A 930 -2.82 -22.11 -33.90
N VAL A 931 -2.35 -21.24 -33.00
CA VAL A 931 -3.20 -20.24 -32.31
C VAL A 931 -3.98 -19.33 -33.27
N VAL A 932 -3.51 -19.10 -34.50
CA VAL A 932 -4.23 -18.28 -35.51
C VAL A 932 -5.55 -18.93 -35.91
N GLU A 933 -5.55 -20.25 -36.14
CA GLU A 933 -6.73 -21.00 -36.53
C GLU A 933 -7.74 -21.11 -35.36
N PHE A 934 -7.23 -21.35 -34.15
CA PHE A 934 -8.02 -21.30 -32.91
C PHE A 934 -8.65 -19.91 -32.67
N ALA A 935 -7.88 -18.83 -32.86
CA ALA A 935 -8.37 -17.45 -32.68
C ALA A 935 -9.47 -17.08 -33.69
N GLN A 936 -9.42 -17.65 -34.90
CA GLN A 936 -10.50 -17.54 -35.90
C GLN A 936 -11.75 -18.35 -35.53
N ALA A 937 -11.64 -19.38 -34.69
CA ALA A 937 -12.78 -20.16 -34.21
C ALA A 937 -13.50 -19.54 -33.00
N LEU A 938 -12.77 -18.82 -32.13
CA LEU A 938 -13.31 -18.19 -30.90
C LEU A 938 -14.65 -17.44 -31.08
N PRO A 939 -14.85 -16.57 -32.11
CA PRO A 939 -16.10 -15.82 -32.28
C PRO A 939 -17.35 -16.68 -32.51
N HIS A 940 -17.16 -17.95 -32.90
CA HIS A 940 -18.24 -18.90 -33.16
C HIS A 940 -18.57 -19.77 -31.94
N SER A 941 -17.81 -19.67 -30.84
CA SER A 941 -18.06 -20.44 -29.62
C SER A 941 -19.00 -19.74 -28.66
N ARG A 942 -20.10 -20.42 -28.28
CA ARG A 942 -20.97 -19.97 -27.19
C ARG A 942 -20.31 -20.11 -25.83
N ALA A 943 -19.38 -21.06 -25.66
CA ALA A 943 -18.60 -21.19 -24.42
C ALA A 943 -17.71 -19.95 -24.20
N PHE A 944 -17.01 -19.50 -25.25
CA PHE A 944 -16.26 -18.25 -25.23
C PHE A 944 -17.16 -17.03 -24.97
N ASN A 945 -18.25 -16.85 -25.75
CA ASN A 945 -19.13 -15.68 -25.59
C ASN A 945 -19.81 -15.64 -24.20
N HIS A 946 -20.18 -16.79 -23.64
CA HIS A 946 -20.67 -16.92 -22.27
C HIS A 946 -19.60 -16.53 -21.25
N CYS A 947 -18.35 -16.99 -21.43
CA CYS A 947 -17.25 -16.60 -20.55
C CYS A 947 -16.92 -15.11 -20.64
N ALA A 948 -16.74 -14.55 -21.83
CA ALA A 948 -16.51 -13.11 -22.04
C ALA A 948 -17.56 -12.25 -21.30
N SER A 949 -18.83 -12.66 -21.38
CA SER A 949 -19.94 -12.02 -20.66
C SER A 949 -19.84 -12.18 -19.14
N ARG A 950 -19.36 -13.32 -18.64
CA ARG A 950 -19.14 -13.58 -17.21
C ARG A 950 -17.97 -12.76 -16.66
N GLN A 951 -16.90 -12.63 -17.42
CA GLN A 951 -15.75 -11.79 -17.05
C GLN A 951 -16.15 -10.30 -17.05
N LEU A 952 -16.94 -9.84 -18.03
CA LEU A 952 -17.51 -8.48 -18.03
C LEU A 952 -18.41 -8.23 -16.82
N PHE A 953 -19.28 -9.18 -16.45
CA PHE A 953 -20.10 -9.08 -15.24
C PHE A 953 -19.24 -9.03 -13.96
N ARG A 954 -18.18 -9.85 -13.88
CA ARG A 954 -17.24 -9.88 -12.75
C ARG A 954 -16.51 -8.56 -12.57
N PHE A 955 -15.96 -8.01 -13.64
CA PHE A 955 -15.33 -6.68 -13.64
C PHE A 955 -16.33 -5.58 -13.24
N ALA A 956 -17.61 -5.71 -13.63
CA ALA A 956 -18.60 -4.68 -13.34
C ALA A 956 -19.23 -4.71 -11.95
N MET A 957 -19.23 -5.89 -11.31
CA MET A 957 -19.95 -6.13 -10.05
C MET A 957 -19.02 -6.57 -8.91
N GLY A 958 -17.72 -6.72 -9.18
CA GLY A 958 -16.70 -7.23 -8.24
C GLY A 958 -16.84 -8.72 -7.89
N ARG A 959 -17.79 -9.45 -8.50
CA ARG A 959 -18.16 -10.84 -8.15
C ARG A 959 -18.87 -11.58 -9.30
N ASP A 960 -19.04 -12.89 -9.16
CA ASP A 960 -19.93 -13.68 -10.02
C ASP A 960 -21.42 -13.32 -9.85
N ALA A 961 -22.21 -13.56 -10.91
CA ALA A 961 -23.66 -13.43 -10.89
C ALA A 961 -24.30 -14.55 -10.05
N ASN A 962 -25.31 -14.20 -9.25
CA ASN A 962 -26.11 -15.18 -8.49
C ASN A 962 -27.36 -15.63 -9.28
N GLU A 963 -28.04 -16.69 -8.82
CA GLU A 963 -29.21 -17.28 -9.51
C GLU A 963 -30.32 -16.25 -9.81
N SER A 964 -30.55 -15.27 -8.91
CA SER A 964 -31.55 -14.21 -9.10
C SER A 964 -31.15 -13.15 -10.13
N GLU A 965 -29.87 -13.11 -10.53
CA GLU A 965 -29.34 -12.19 -11.55
C GLU A 965 -29.27 -12.82 -12.94
N SER A 966 -29.59 -14.12 -13.08
CA SER A 966 -29.46 -14.89 -14.33
C SER A 966 -30.09 -14.19 -15.55
N ALA A 967 -31.23 -13.52 -15.38
CA ALA A 967 -31.88 -12.78 -16.47
C ALA A 967 -31.11 -11.52 -16.92
N SER A 968 -30.43 -10.84 -15.97
CA SER A 968 -29.55 -9.70 -16.28
C SER A 968 -28.24 -10.16 -16.92
N PHE A 969 -27.66 -11.27 -16.41
CA PHE A 969 -26.49 -11.88 -17.03
C PHE A 969 -26.77 -12.31 -18.49
N LEU A 970 -27.92 -12.95 -18.73
CA LEU A 970 -28.34 -13.35 -20.08
C LEU A 970 -28.57 -12.13 -20.99
N SER A 971 -29.13 -11.01 -20.51
CA SER A 971 -29.31 -9.82 -21.37
C SER A 971 -27.98 -9.17 -21.79
N ILE A 972 -26.94 -9.24 -20.94
CA ILE A 972 -25.58 -8.78 -21.27
C ILE A 972 -24.94 -9.70 -22.33
N ARG A 973 -25.05 -11.02 -22.13
CA ARG A 973 -24.56 -12.01 -23.10
C ARG A 973 -25.29 -11.90 -24.43
N ASP A 974 -26.60 -11.77 -24.42
CA ASP A 974 -27.40 -11.64 -25.64
C ASP A 974 -27.08 -10.33 -26.37
N ALA A 975 -26.74 -9.25 -25.67
CA ALA A 975 -26.22 -8.03 -26.30
C ALA A 975 -24.86 -8.27 -26.99
N LEU A 976 -23.95 -9.02 -26.37
CA LEU A 976 -22.67 -9.41 -26.97
C LEU A 976 -22.88 -10.33 -28.18
N GLU A 977 -23.69 -11.39 -28.07
CA GLU A 977 -23.94 -12.35 -29.15
C GLU A 977 -24.66 -11.73 -30.37
N ASN A 978 -25.56 -10.75 -30.16
CA ASN A 978 -26.31 -10.11 -31.26
C ASN A 978 -25.59 -8.93 -31.93
N THR A 979 -24.59 -8.31 -31.28
CA THR A 979 -23.94 -7.08 -31.80
C THR A 979 -22.42 -7.15 -31.88
N GLY A 980 -21.79 -8.00 -31.05
CA GLY A 980 -20.35 -8.01 -30.80
C GLY A 980 -19.80 -6.81 -30.02
N SER A 981 -20.55 -5.72 -29.85
CA SER A 981 -20.05 -4.45 -29.31
C SER A 981 -19.91 -4.45 -27.78
N ILE A 982 -18.73 -4.07 -27.29
CA ILE A 982 -18.51 -3.82 -25.85
C ILE A 982 -19.40 -2.70 -25.30
N LYS A 983 -19.70 -1.68 -26.11
CA LYS A 983 -20.61 -0.57 -25.75
C LYS A 983 -22.04 -1.07 -25.59
N ALA A 984 -22.50 -1.94 -26.49
CA ALA A 984 -23.82 -2.56 -26.37
C ALA A 984 -23.95 -3.44 -25.11
N SER A 985 -22.91 -4.23 -24.79
CA SER A 985 -22.88 -5.07 -23.58
C SER A 985 -22.81 -4.23 -22.29
N MET A 986 -21.98 -3.18 -22.25
CA MET A 986 -21.94 -2.22 -21.13
C MET A 986 -23.29 -1.52 -20.94
N ARG A 987 -23.96 -1.15 -22.04
CA ARG A 987 -25.30 -0.53 -22.01
C ARG A 987 -26.37 -1.48 -21.49
N ALA A 988 -26.33 -2.75 -21.88
CA ALA A 988 -27.22 -3.79 -21.37
C ALA A 988 -26.97 -4.08 -19.88
N LEU A 989 -25.72 -4.01 -19.44
CA LEU A 989 -25.29 -4.16 -18.05
C LEU A 989 -25.83 -3.01 -17.18
N VAL A 990 -25.56 -1.75 -17.50
CA VAL A 990 -26.01 -0.62 -16.66
C VAL A 990 -27.52 -0.42 -16.62
N THR A 991 -28.24 -0.89 -17.65
CA THR A 991 -29.71 -0.91 -17.67
C THR A 991 -30.30 -2.19 -17.05
N SER A 992 -29.50 -3.15 -16.63
CA SER A 992 -29.96 -4.41 -16.03
C SER A 992 -30.47 -4.25 -14.59
N ASP A 993 -31.33 -5.18 -14.15
CA ASP A 993 -31.78 -5.22 -12.75
C ASP A 993 -30.64 -5.59 -11.80
N ALA A 994 -29.67 -6.43 -12.21
CA ALA A 994 -28.49 -6.72 -11.41
C ALA A 994 -27.72 -5.43 -11.05
N PHE A 995 -27.52 -4.55 -12.03
CA PHE A 995 -26.79 -3.29 -11.82
C PHE A 995 -27.60 -2.24 -11.03
N LYS A 996 -28.93 -2.26 -11.12
CA LYS A 996 -29.85 -1.36 -10.38
C LYS A 996 -30.05 -1.73 -8.90
N ASN A 997 -29.57 -2.90 -8.46
CA ASN A 997 -29.82 -3.42 -7.12
C ASN A 997 -28.52 -3.87 -6.41
N VAL A 998 -28.61 -4.07 -5.10
CA VAL A 998 -27.68 -4.82 -4.26
C VAL A 998 -28.39 -6.09 -3.80
N TYR A 999 -27.68 -7.20 -3.81
CA TYR A 999 -28.18 -8.49 -3.33
C TYR A 999 -27.41 -8.81 -2.05
N ALA A 1000 -28.13 -9.20 -1.00
CA ALA A 1000 -27.50 -9.70 0.22
C ALA A 1000 -26.63 -10.90 -0.13
N GLU A 1001 -25.38 -10.93 0.38
CA GLU A 1001 -24.54 -12.12 0.26
C GLU A 1001 -25.27 -13.31 0.89
N ALA A 1002 -25.59 -14.31 0.07
CA ALA A 1002 -26.07 -15.58 0.57
C ALA A 1002 -24.92 -16.20 1.38
N ALA A 1003 -25.13 -16.35 2.69
CA ALA A 1003 -24.16 -17.02 3.56
C ALA A 1003 -23.74 -18.35 2.91
N PRO A 1004 -22.43 -18.61 2.75
CA PRO A 1004 -21.94 -19.63 1.83
C PRO A 1004 -22.55 -20.98 2.18
N GLN A 1005 -23.42 -21.48 1.29
CA GLN A 1005 -23.93 -22.83 1.45
C GLN A 1005 -22.75 -23.78 1.30
N ALA A 1006 -22.37 -24.43 2.40
CA ALA A 1006 -21.55 -25.62 2.33
C ALA A 1006 -22.32 -26.62 1.47
N CYS A 1007 -21.85 -26.82 0.23
CA CYS A 1007 -22.33 -27.89 -0.62
C CYS A 1007 -22.02 -29.22 0.07
N ASN A 1008 -23.02 -29.77 0.78
CA ASN A 1008 -22.94 -31.11 1.32
C ASN A 1008 -22.82 -32.08 0.14
N VAL A 1009 -21.59 -32.48 -0.16
CA VAL A 1009 -21.29 -33.53 -1.15
C VAL A 1009 -21.74 -34.87 -0.56
N GLY A 1010 -23.01 -35.19 -0.75
CA GLY A 1010 -23.67 -36.35 -0.16
C GLY A 1010 -24.74 -36.92 -1.08
N GLU A 1011 -24.44 -38.13 -1.59
CA GLU A 1011 -25.22 -38.98 -2.52
C GLU A 1011 -25.29 -38.54 -3.98
#